data_AF-A0A3N5PX97-F1
#
_entry.id   AF-A0A3N5PX97-F1
#
_cell.length_a   1.000
_cell.length_b   1.000
_cell.length_c   1.000
_cell.angle_alpha   90.00
_cell.angle_beta   90.00
_cell.angle_gamma   90.00
#
_symmetry.space_group_name_H-M   'P 1'
#
loop_
_entity.id
_entity.type
_entity.pdbx_description
1 polymer ?
#
loop_
_entity_poly.entity_id
_entity_poly.type
_entity_poly.pdbx_seq_one_letter_code
_entity_poly.pdbx_strand_id
1 'polypeptide(L)'
;MPPVGAARLASLRDSARALPVDDHPEGVHRSAETEQHRRVRPFHTPASASVLPADGIFGDRFACCDVGVRTHRVASDLSIDDRDRRGRCDRDRSRDRPELPTVIKRGFDVVAAGSGLLILSPLMLLVALVIAIESPGGVLFRQRRIGRGFRPFTIYKFRSMAVNGAQCGPLITCGEDPRITRVGRCLRWSKIDELPQLVNVLKGEMSLVGPRPEVEEYVRKFQHDYAEILTVRPGLTDLASLKYRDEATVLSRVGDPLKEYVDRVLPEKIGLAKEYLRQASFLFDLLLIAKTLMSVVVPRQPELMSEGRMHWRLKGRRVMVIGIQAVLVALSNYAAFWLRFDGNLPLAEEIVFYRTIPWVIGIRTVMFVPFRLYEGLWRYAGIWDLLNIIKSVVLSTLLLFLVVHGFHGQWAFPRSVYIIDSVVLICLLGGIRLVRRFYRELLNSKNGKRLLIYGAGDAGEMIIRDMKRYAEYVPIGFIDDDPVKVGQRIHGVRVLGTRRALPRIMEREKPHEVLVALPDGDPSVIRSVVEALQPYKVPITTLPALRDILNGKFVVDQIRGLSIDDLLPRAPVGLNSAPVERLIAGKRVLITGAGGSIGSELSRQIAAFEPEAIILYERYENGLYDITNDLLDGATPVPVSPVIGDVTDRARLNAVMAEHRPQLVFHAAAHKHVPLMEQNPCEAVKNNVAGTRMVAEAAERNGVELFVLVSTDKAVNPSSVMGATKRVAELILQTMAGHGRTSFLTVRFGNVLGSNGSLVPRFLGQIKAGGPVTVTHPEIRRYFMLIPEAVQLVLHAAASGQNGGMYTLEMGDQIKVLDMARNLIRLSGFVPDEEIPIVFVGLRPGEKLSEELVGSDETIEESGVSKIFRVRGGWIPDRLFVEEEVTELERLASANQPLQMVSHLCRLLPSFRPEDVSSVSRSGGHEPGPILPRWADAGCRAHGRPARSAAVFVDRRDPNQPSQVPTGGGRRLTDIIGVPVDRDEPVGTAAKS
;
A
#
# COMPACT_ATOMS: atom_id res chain seq x y z
N MET A 1 -24.62 -42.97 -41.12
CA MET A 1 -24.94 -42.54 -42.50
C MET A 1 -24.50 -41.10 -42.70
N PRO A 2 -24.34 -40.60 -43.95
CA PRO A 2 -23.41 -39.49 -44.24
C PRO A 2 -24.18 -38.21 -44.73
N PRO A 3 -23.60 -37.23 -45.49
CA PRO A 3 -23.32 -35.91 -44.88
C PRO A 3 -23.51 -34.68 -45.84
N VAL A 4 -22.85 -33.54 -45.52
CA VAL A 4 -22.30 -32.51 -46.45
C VAL A 4 -23.24 -31.52 -47.18
N GLY A 5 -22.78 -30.26 -47.29
CA GLY A 5 -23.36 -29.14 -48.07
C GLY A 5 -23.28 -27.83 -47.26
N ALA A 6 -22.46 -26.79 -47.50
CA ALA A 6 -21.73 -26.28 -48.67
C ALA A 6 -22.63 -25.79 -49.83
N ALA A 7 -22.47 -24.60 -50.44
CA ALA A 7 -21.63 -23.40 -50.17
C ALA A 7 -22.09 -22.24 -51.11
N ARG A 8 -21.31 -21.12 -51.21
CA ARG A 8 -21.35 -20.07 -52.29
C ARG A 8 -22.52 -19.07 -52.25
N LEU A 9 -22.47 -17.86 -52.87
CA LEU A 9 -21.42 -16.82 -53.09
C LEU A 9 -22.08 -15.59 -53.78
N ALA A 10 -21.58 -14.36 -53.55
CA ALA A 10 -21.77 -13.14 -54.40
C ALA A 10 -23.22 -12.56 -54.52
N SER A 11 -23.48 -11.31 -54.95
CA SER A 11 -22.72 -10.02 -54.98
C SER A 11 -23.68 -8.85 -55.37
N LEU A 12 -23.15 -7.65 -55.69
CA LEU A 12 -23.81 -6.42 -56.22
C LEU A 12 -24.43 -5.45 -55.18
N ARG A 13 -24.58 -4.14 -55.43
CA ARG A 13 -23.70 -3.10 -56.05
C ARG A 13 -24.35 -1.70 -55.89
N ASP A 14 -23.53 -0.66 -55.73
CA ASP A 14 -23.72 0.77 -56.10
C ASP A 14 -25.10 1.48 -55.97
N SER A 15 -25.17 2.56 -55.15
CA SER A 15 -25.90 3.82 -55.47
C SER A 15 -25.61 4.99 -54.49
N ALA A 16 -25.12 6.12 -55.02
CA ALA A 16 -25.37 7.57 -54.73
C ALA A 16 -25.74 8.10 -53.30
N ARG A 17 -25.45 9.35 -52.86
CA ARG A 17 -24.72 10.55 -53.37
C ARG A 17 -24.47 11.56 -52.19
N ALA A 18 -23.98 12.79 -52.43
CA ALA A 18 -23.61 13.83 -51.45
C ALA A 18 -23.94 15.27 -51.94
N LEU A 19 -23.77 16.41 -51.22
CA LEU A 19 -23.06 16.64 -49.93
C LEU A 19 -23.67 17.69 -48.94
N PRO A 20 -23.76 19.03 -49.19
CA PRO A 20 -23.69 20.01 -48.07
C PRO A 20 -24.73 21.17 -48.02
N VAL A 21 -24.88 21.80 -46.83
CA VAL A 21 -25.34 23.20 -46.63
C VAL A 21 -24.67 23.80 -45.38
N ASP A 22 -24.12 25.02 -45.48
CA ASP A 22 -23.87 25.95 -44.37
C ASP A 22 -24.96 27.03 -44.38
N ASP A 23 -25.36 27.60 -43.23
CA ASP A 23 -25.65 29.04 -43.15
C ASP A 23 -25.73 29.61 -41.72
N HIS A 24 -25.51 30.92 -41.59
CA HIS A 24 -25.77 31.73 -40.39
C HIS A 24 -27.12 32.47 -40.52
N PRO A 25 -27.63 33.07 -39.42
CA PRO A 25 -27.82 34.52 -39.49
C PRO A 25 -27.42 35.29 -38.23
N GLU A 26 -27.34 36.61 -38.38
CA GLU A 26 -26.99 37.59 -37.34
C GLU A 26 -28.20 38.03 -36.47
N GLY A 27 -27.95 38.85 -35.44
CA GLY A 27 -28.96 39.27 -34.45
C GLY A 27 -29.73 40.55 -34.78
N VAL A 28 -30.78 40.82 -33.98
CA VAL A 28 -31.64 42.01 -34.08
C VAL A 28 -31.70 42.76 -32.73
N HIS A 29 -32.04 44.05 -32.75
CA HIS A 29 -31.81 45.03 -31.69
C HIS A 29 -32.80 45.04 -30.50
N ARG A 30 -32.32 45.68 -29.41
CA ARG A 30 -32.99 46.53 -28.39
C ARG A 30 -34.50 46.80 -28.62
N SER A 31 -35.37 46.85 -27.60
CA SER A 31 -35.37 47.83 -26.49
C SER A 31 -36.33 47.36 -25.36
N ALA A 32 -35.98 47.46 -24.08
CA ALA A 32 -36.27 48.54 -23.11
C ALA A 32 -37.72 48.61 -22.55
N GLU A 33 -37.83 48.54 -21.20
CA GLU A 33 -38.93 49.01 -20.32
C GLU A 33 -40.33 48.33 -20.50
N THR A 34 -41.20 48.15 -19.50
CA THR A 34 -41.32 48.69 -18.12
C THR A 34 -41.80 47.62 -17.08
N GLU A 35 -41.62 47.94 -15.79
CA GLU A 35 -42.48 47.72 -14.58
C GLU A 35 -43.70 46.72 -14.58
N GLN A 36 -44.13 46.08 -13.47
CA GLN A 36 -43.76 46.12 -12.03
C GLN A 36 -44.39 44.94 -11.25
N HIS A 37 -43.70 44.32 -10.26
CA HIS A 37 -44.15 44.24 -8.83
C HIS A 37 -43.39 43.25 -7.90
N ARG A 38 -42.84 43.81 -6.81
CA ARG A 38 -42.81 43.35 -5.39
C ARG A 38 -42.12 42.03 -4.91
N ARG A 39 -41.10 42.25 -4.06
CA ARG A 39 -40.73 41.56 -2.79
C ARG A 39 -40.12 40.14 -2.91
N VAL A 40 -39.17 39.68 -2.06
CA VAL A 40 -38.52 40.18 -0.82
C VAL A 40 -36.97 40.13 -0.94
N ARG A 41 -36.22 40.86 -0.10
CA ARG A 41 -34.74 40.91 -0.08
C ARG A 41 -34.10 39.88 0.87
N PRO A 42 -32.86 39.43 0.60
CA PRO A 42 -31.86 39.15 1.62
C PRO A 42 -30.89 40.34 1.83
N PHE A 43 -30.54 40.61 3.09
CA PHE A 43 -29.49 41.52 3.58
C PHE A 43 -28.42 40.66 4.31
N HIS A 44 -27.17 41.06 4.60
CA HIS A 44 -26.39 42.27 4.30
C HIS A 44 -24.87 41.96 4.40
N THR A 45 -24.06 42.76 3.70
CA THR A 45 -22.63 43.06 4.00
C THR A 45 -22.34 44.48 3.49
N PRO A 46 -21.17 45.12 3.74
CA PRO A 46 -20.27 45.07 4.91
C PRO A 46 -20.02 46.50 5.48
N ALA A 47 -19.17 46.64 6.52
CA ALA A 47 -18.45 47.90 6.80
C ALA A 47 -17.18 47.66 7.65
N SER A 48 -16.22 48.59 7.56
CA SER A 48 -14.89 48.53 8.19
C SER A 48 -14.75 49.44 9.42
N ALA A 49 -13.86 49.08 10.35
CA ALA A 49 -13.19 50.02 11.25
C ALA A 49 -11.74 49.57 11.51
N SER A 50 -10.80 50.53 11.59
CA SER A 50 -9.37 50.25 11.75
C SER A 50 -8.72 51.28 12.66
N VAL A 51 -8.16 50.84 13.80
CA VAL A 51 -7.36 51.67 14.71
C VAL A 51 -6.18 50.86 15.22
N LEU A 52 -4.97 51.38 15.03
CA LEU A 52 -3.78 51.04 15.81
C LEU A 52 -3.62 52.11 16.90
N PRO A 53 -2.97 51.75 18.01
CA PRO A 53 -1.79 52.52 18.41
C PRO A 53 -0.53 51.63 18.49
N ALA A 54 0.63 52.28 18.47
CA ALA A 54 1.92 51.65 18.74
C ALA A 54 2.48 52.17 20.07
N ASP A 55 3.22 51.31 20.78
CA ASP A 55 4.55 51.56 21.39
C ASP A 55 4.83 50.60 22.56
N GLY A 56 6.11 50.50 22.97
CA GLY A 56 6.42 50.25 24.39
C GLY A 56 6.98 48.89 24.85
N ILE A 57 8.18 48.50 24.36
CA ILE A 57 9.26 47.90 25.19
C ILE A 57 9.06 46.46 25.76
N PHE A 58 10.18 45.79 26.05
CA PHE A 58 10.28 44.45 26.67
C PHE A 58 9.72 44.39 28.11
N GLY A 59 9.00 43.29 28.41
CA GLY A 59 8.69 42.82 29.76
C GLY A 59 8.72 41.28 29.80
N ASP A 60 9.11 40.69 30.93
CA ASP A 60 9.43 39.26 31.06
C ASP A 60 8.49 38.52 32.03
N ARG A 61 8.39 37.18 31.86
CA ARG A 61 7.76 36.16 32.73
C ARG A 61 6.24 35.95 32.69
N PHE A 62 5.86 34.70 32.98
CA PHE A 62 4.53 34.16 33.34
C PHE A 62 3.44 34.19 32.23
N ALA A 63 2.48 33.26 32.16
CA ALA A 63 2.35 31.90 32.71
C ALA A 63 1.35 31.09 31.84
N CYS A 64 1.09 29.82 32.17
CA CYS A 64 0.08 29.00 31.49
C CYS A 64 -1.34 29.55 31.67
N CYS A 65 -2.13 29.58 30.59
CA CYS A 65 -3.60 29.50 30.62
C CYS A 65 -4.08 28.81 29.34
N ASP A 66 -4.93 27.80 29.47
CA ASP A 66 -5.53 27.08 28.34
C ASP A 66 -6.64 27.88 27.66
N VAL A 67 -6.66 27.87 26.32
CA VAL A 67 -7.84 28.17 25.51
C VAL A 67 -7.97 27.10 24.44
N GLY A 68 -8.78 26.07 24.73
CA GLY A 68 -8.86 24.88 23.89
C GLY A 68 -9.75 25.04 22.65
N VAL A 69 -9.18 24.77 21.48
CA VAL A 69 -9.94 24.46 20.24
C VAL A 69 -9.64 23.02 19.85
N ARG A 70 -10.68 22.18 19.74
CA ARG A 70 -10.51 20.74 19.48
C ARG A 70 -10.10 20.48 18.03
N THR A 71 -8.85 20.07 17.83
CA THR A 71 -8.39 19.44 16.58
C THR A 71 -8.37 17.92 16.72
N HIS A 72 -8.58 17.19 15.61
CA HIS A 72 -8.71 15.73 15.63
C HIS A 72 -7.35 15.04 15.87
N ARG A 73 -7.37 13.96 16.67
CA ARG A 73 -6.17 13.20 17.06
C ARG A 73 -5.63 12.37 15.90
N VAL A 74 -4.50 12.80 15.32
CA VAL A 74 -3.61 11.97 14.48
C VAL A 74 -2.15 12.28 14.85
N ALA A 75 -1.80 12.11 16.13
CA ALA A 75 -0.48 12.45 16.68
C ALA A 75 -0.16 11.74 18.03
N SER A 76 -0.69 10.54 18.26
CA SER A 76 -0.62 9.88 19.58
C SER A 76 -0.27 8.38 19.55
N ASP A 77 0.62 7.97 18.65
CA ASP A 77 1.16 6.60 18.55
C ASP A 77 2.69 6.61 18.48
N LEU A 78 3.34 7.16 19.51
CA LEU A 78 4.74 6.91 19.85
C LEU A 78 4.82 6.67 21.35
N SER A 79 5.22 5.46 21.74
CA SER A 79 5.27 5.04 23.14
C SER A 79 6.27 5.88 23.94
N ILE A 80 5.94 6.13 25.21
CA ILE A 80 6.75 6.99 26.09
C ILE A 80 8.09 6.31 26.42
N ASP A 81 8.12 4.98 26.53
CA ASP A 81 9.28 4.18 26.97
C ASP A 81 10.39 4.09 25.91
N ASP A 82 10.05 4.09 24.61
CA ASP A 82 11.04 4.00 23.52
C ASP A 82 11.80 5.33 23.30
N ARG A 83 11.24 6.45 23.75
CA ARG A 83 11.96 7.74 23.81
C ARG A 83 13.15 7.67 24.76
N ASP A 84 13.00 7.00 25.90
CA ASP A 84 13.99 7.02 26.97
C ASP A 84 15.09 5.96 26.80
N ARG A 85 14.79 4.84 26.12
CA ARG A 85 15.80 3.82 25.75
C ARG A 85 16.68 4.29 24.59
N ARG A 86 16.10 4.78 23.48
CA ARG A 86 16.91 5.36 22.37
C ARG A 86 17.66 6.61 22.83
N GLY A 87 17.01 7.44 23.65
CA GLY A 87 17.60 8.62 24.28
C GLY A 87 18.78 8.35 25.23
N ARG A 88 19.01 7.09 25.65
CA ARG A 88 20.20 6.69 26.42
C ARG A 88 21.31 6.05 25.59
N CYS A 89 21.00 5.26 24.55
CA CYS A 89 22.04 4.60 23.75
C CYS A 89 22.71 5.51 22.70
N ASP A 90 22.00 6.47 22.09
CA ASP A 90 22.61 7.36 21.10
C ASP A 90 23.35 8.57 21.73
N ARG A 91 22.99 8.98 22.95
CA ARG A 91 23.64 10.13 23.64
C ARG A 91 25.14 9.93 23.91
N ASP A 92 25.60 8.70 24.10
CA ASP A 92 27.02 8.38 24.29
C ASP A 92 27.78 8.15 22.96
N ARG A 93 27.08 8.04 21.81
CA ARG A 93 27.71 7.94 20.48
C ARG A 93 27.76 9.26 19.71
N SER A 94 27.10 10.30 20.20
CA SER A 94 27.13 11.64 19.61
C SER A 94 28.27 12.55 20.13
N ARG A 95 29.13 12.08 21.03
CA ARG A 95 30.20 12.90 21.65
C ARG A 95 31.51 12.94 20.88
N ASP A 96 31.90 11.85 20.21
CA ASP A 96 33.15 11.77 19.46
C ASP A 96 32.92 11.63 17.95
N ARG A 97 32.91 12.76 17.25
CA ARG A 97 33.16 12.84 15.80
C ARG A 97 34.11 14.01 15.52
N PRO A 98 35.14 13.83 14.68
CA PRO A 98 36.13 14.89 14.46
C PRO A 98 35.53 16.04 13.65
N GLU A 99 35.40 17.21 14.29
CA GLU A 99 35.11 18.46 13.56
C GLU A 99 36.31 18.84 12.68
N LEU A 100 36.26 18.54 11.39
CA LEU A 100 37.08 19.28 10.44
C LEU A 100 36.58 20.74 10.44
N PRO A 101 37.45 21.76 10.61
CA PRO A 101 37.00 23.04 11.15
C PRO A 101 35.86 23.69 10.37
N THR A 102 34.80 24.08 11.07
CA THR A 102 33.67 24.85 10.51
C THR A 102 34.14 26.15 9.84
N VAL A 103 35.34 26.63 10.18
CA VAL A 103 36.08 27.72 9.53
C VAL A 103 36.40 27.43 8.05
N ILE A 104 36.82 26.21 7.67
CA ILE A 104 37.24 25.89 6.28
C ILE A 104 36.01 25.91 5.36
N LYS A 105 34.94 25.19 5.73
CA LYS A 105 33.66 25.26 4.99
C LYS A 105 33.14 26.68 4.91
N ARG A 106 33.29 27.48 5.99
CA ARG A 106 32.87 28.88 5.99
C ARG A 106 33.70 29.78 5.08
N GLY A 107 35.02 29.57 5.01
CA GLY A 107 35.90 30.28 4.08
C GLY A 107 35.51 30.00 2.63
N PHE A 108 35.29 28.73 2.29
CA PHE A 108 34.78 28.32 0.97
C PHE A 108 33.42 28.93 0.65
N ASP A 109 32.44 28.87 1.56
CA ASP A 109 31.12 29.50 1.41
C ASP A 109 31.23 31.00 1.06
N VAL A 110 32.09 31.74 1.76
CA VAL A 110 32.25 33.19 1.57
C VAL A 110 32.95 33.50 0.26
N VAL A 111 34.04 32.80 -0.07
CA VAL A 111 34.78 33.01 -1.33
C VAL A 111 33.89 32.68 -2.53
N ALA A 112 33.28 31.49 -2.54
CA ALA A 112 32.45 31.06 -3.67
C ALA A 112 31.15 31.87 -3.82
N ALA A 113 30.52 32.33 -2.72
CA ALA A 113 29.39 33.25 -2.81
C ALA A 113 29.81 34.66 -3.26
N GLY A 114 30.98 35.15 -2.84
CA GLY A 114 31.53 36.45 -3.26
C GLY A 114 31.89 36.46 -4.74
N SER A 115 32.68 35.48 -5.20
CA SER A 115 32.98 35.30 -6.63
C SER A 115 31.72 35.06 -7.45
N GLY A 116 30.76 34.28 -6.93
CA GLY A 116 29.46 34.05 -7.58
C GLY A 116 28.67 35.34 -7.78
N LEU A 117 28.57 36.18 -6.74
CA LEU A 117 27.90 37.49 -6.85
C LEU A 117 28.62 38.43 -7.81
N LEU A 118 29.96 38.45 -7.82
CA LEU A 118 30.74 39.28 -8.75
C LEU A 118 30.50 38.84 -10.21
N ILE A 119 30.70 37.55 -10.52
CA ILE A 119 30.58 36.98 -11.87
C ILE A 119 29.14 37.06 -12.39
N LEU A 120 28.15 36.82 -11.53
CA LEU A 120 26.74 36.84 -11.93
C LEU A 120 26.10 38.23 -11.85
N SER A 121 26.80 39.26 -11.35
CA SER A 121 26.26 40.62 -11.22
C SER A 121 25.67 41.21 -12.53
N PRO A 122 26.24 41.01 -13.74
CA PRO A 122 25.63 41.55 -14.97
C PRO A 122 24.33 40.83 -15.33
N LEU A 123 24.28 39.51 -15.11
CA LEU A 123 23.07 38.71 -15.31
C LEU A 123 21.98 39.06 -14.28
N MET A 124 22.37 39.28 -13.02
CA MET A 124 21.46 39.69 -11.95
C MET A 124 20.89 41.10 -12.20
N LEU A 125 21.69 42.02 -12.75
CA LEU A 125 21.23 43.35 -13.17
C LEU A 125 20.27 43.26 -14.36
N LEU A 126 20.58 42.45 -15.38
CA LEU A 126 19.69 42.21 -16.52
C LEU A 126 18.35 41.61 -16.07
N VAL A 127 18.37 40.60 -15.20
CA VAL A 127 17.16 40.01 -14.60
C VAL A 127 16.37 41.05 -13.79
N ALA A 128 17.04 41.91 -13.02
CA ALA A 128 16.39 42.99 -12.28
C ALA A 128 15.65 43.97 -13.19
N LEU A 129 16.29 44.42 -14.27
CA LEU A 129 15.69 45.31 -15.28
C LEU A 129 14.47 44.65 -15.96
N VAL A 130 14.59 43.40 -16.38
CA VAL A 130 13.48 42.67 -17.03
C VAL A 130 12.27 42.49 -16.10
N ILE A 131 12.48 42.23 -14.81
CA ILE A 131 11.39 42.16 -13.82
C ILE A 131 10.71 43.53 -13.62
N ALA A 132 11.50 44.60 -13.55
CA ALA A 132 11.00 45.97 -13.38
C ALA A 132 10.20 46.47 -14.61
N ILE A 133 10.56 46.00 -15.82
CA ILE A 133 9.82 46.28 -17.06
C ILE A 133 8.53 45.46 -17.15
N GLU A 134 8.55 44.18 -16.74
CA GLU A 134 7.35 43.32 -16.81
C GLU A 134 6.29 43.67 -15.74
N SER A 135 6.71 44.17 -14.57
CA SER A 135 5.83 44.25 -13.41
C SER A 135 6.12 45.45 -12.48
N PRO A 136 5.10 46.22 -12.05
CA PRO A 136 5.30 47.38 -11.19
C PRO A 136 5.78 47.00 -9.79
N GLY A 137 6.55 47.88 -9.14
CA GLY A 137 7.06 47.68 -7.77
C GLY A 137 8.35 46.86 -7.66
N GLY A 138 8.73 46.50 -6.42
CA GLY A 138 10.07 45.99 -6.09
C GLY A 138 10.48 44.66 -6.74
N VAL A 139 11.68 44.66 -7.33
CA VAL A 139 12.33 43.52 -8.01
C VAL A 139 12.63 42.33 -7.09
N LEU A 140 12.94 42.57 -5.81
CA LEU A 140 13.30 41.52 -4.85
C LEU A 140 12.13 41.14 -3.94
N PHE A 141 11.78 39.86 -3.96
CA PHE A 141 10.89 39.23 -2.99
C PHE A 141 11.67 38.89 -1.71
N ARG A 142 11.05 39.09 -0.55
CA ARG A 142 11.61 38.82 0.78
C ARG A 142 10.69 37.85 1.53
N GLN A 143 11.23 36.81 2.16
CA GLN A 143 10.43 35.88 2.96
C GLN A 143 11.14 35.54 4.28
N ARG A 144 10.39 35.52 5.38
CA ARG A 144 10.89 35.02 6.68
C ARG A 144 10.99 33.50 6.64
N ARG A 145 12.11 32.96 7.10
CA ARG A 145 12.39 31.51 7.22
C ARG A 145 13.09 31.22 8.54
N ILE A 146 13.03 29.99 9.01
CA ILE A 146 13.78 29.57 10.20
C ILE A 146 15.16 29.04 9.80
N GLY A 147 16.19 29.46 10.55
CA GLY A 147 17.57 29.03 10.41
C GLY A 147 18.15 28.45 11.69
N ARG A 148 19.49 28.36 11.73
CA ARG A 148 20.24 27.65 12.77
C ARG A 148 19.85 28.09 14.19
N GLY A 149 19.59 27.12 15.07
CA GLY A 149 19.15 27.36 16.45
C GLY A 149 17.77 28.01 16.54
N PHE A 150 16.85 27.63 15.65
CA PHE A 150 15.49 28.19 15.50
C PHE A 150 15.42 29.72 15.24
N ARG A 151 16.55 30.37 14.92
CA ARG A 151 16.58 31.83 14.71
C ARG A 151 15.92 32.20 13.37
N PRO A 152 14.90 33.07 13.34
CA PRO A 152 14.29 33.51 12.09
C PRO A 152 15.22 34.48 11.34
N PHE A 153 15.28 34.36 10.01
CA PHE A 153 16.02 35.25 9.11
C PHE A 153 15.23 35.52 7.83
N THR A 154 15.72 36.42 6.97
CA THR A 154 15.02 36.82 5.73
C THR A 154 15.78 36.38 4.49
N ILE A 155 15.21 35.44 3.72
CA ILE A 155 15.76 35.07 2.40
C ILE A 155 15.38 36.13 1.35
N TYR A 156 16.30 36.38 0.41
CA TYR A 156 16.06 37.24 -0.75
C TYR A 156 15.90 36.39 -2.01
N LYS A 157 14.91 36.72 -2.85
CA LYS A 157 14.71 36.12 -4.17
C LYS A 157 14.38 37.20 -5.20
N PHE A 158 14.56 36.91 -6.48
CA PHE A 158 13.91 37.71 -7.51
C PHE A 158 12.39 37.47 -7.50
N ARG A 159 11.61 38.54 -7.67
CA ARG A 159 10.15 38.47 -7.74
C ARG A 159 9.74 37.72 -9.00
N SER A 160 9.08 36.58 -8.79
CA SER A 160 8.55 35.69 -9.84
C SER A 160 7.02 35.60 -9.85
N MET A 161 6.34 36.42 -9.04
CA MET A 161 4.88 36.47 -8.92
C MET A 161 4.39 37.92 -9.03
N ALA A 162 3.14 38.10 -9.45
CA ALA A 162 2.47 39.40 -9.47
C ALA A 162 2.43 40.00 -8.04
N VAL A 163 2.32 41.33 -7.96
CA VAL A 163 2.50 42.11 -6.70
C VAL A 163 1.66 41.57 -5.53
N ASN A 164 0.40 41.21 -5.79
CA ASN A 164 -0.53 40.72 -4.77
C ASN A 164 -0.60 39.18 -4.70
N GLY A 165 0.16 38.45 -5.54
CA GLY A 165 0.05 36.99 -5.68
C GLY A 165 0.33 36.20 -4.40
N ALA A 166 1.13 36.75 -3.49
CA ALA A 166 1.38 36.15 -2.17
C ALA A 166 0.17 36.20 -1.22
N GLN A 167 -0.86 37.00 -1.53
CA GLN A 167 -2.07 37.18 -0.72
C GLN A 167 -3.29 36.45 -1.30
N CYS A 168 -3.26 36.06 -2.58
CA CYS A 168 -4.40 35.52 -3.33
C CYS A 168 -4.37 33.99 -3.52
N GLY A 169 -3.81 33.22 -2.58
CA GLY A 169 -3.77 31.75 -2.67
C GLY A 169 -2.76 31.09 -1.74
N PRO A 170 -2.67 29.75 -1.73
CA PRO A 170 -1.84 29.01 -0.78
C PRO A 170 -0.34 29.34 -0.87
N LEU A 171 0.37 29.09 0.24
CA LEU A 171 1.82 29.27 0.42
C LEU A 171 2.67 28.40 -0.52
N ILE A 172 2.09 27.33 -1.07
CA ILE A 172 2.70 26.38 -1.97
C ILE A 172 2.28 26.69 -3.41
N THR A 173 3.23 26.67 -4.35
CA THR A 173 2.96 26.91 -5.77
C THR A 173 2.78 25.58 -6.51
N CYS A 174 1.67 25.41 -7.22
CA CYS A 174 1.31 24.18 -7.93
C CYS A 174 1.07 24.43 -9.42
N GLY A 175 1.59 23.55 -10.28
CA GLY A 175 1.30 23.54 -11.73
C GLY A 175 1.57 24.87 -12.46
N GLU A 176 0.66 25.24 -13.36
CA GLU A 176 0.64 26.58 -13.98
C GLU A 176 -0.15 27.58 -13.13
N ASP A 177 0.37 27.88 -11.93
CA ASP A 177 -0.20 28.87 -11.02
C ASP A 177 -0.33 30.26 -11.70
N PRO A 178 -1.55 30.84 -11.81
CA PRO A 178 -1.78 32.09 -12.54
C PRO A 178 -1.15 33.31 -11.87
N ARG A 179 -0.64 33.17 -10.64
CA ARG A 179 0.02 34.24 -9.88
C ARG A 179 1.48 34.47 -10.33
N ILE A 180 2.04 33.57 -11.16
CA ILE A 180 3.41 33.62 -11.68
C ILE A 180 3.48 34.47 -12.96
N THR A 181 4.42 35.42 -13.06
CA THR A 181 4.61 36.24 -14.28
C THR A 181 5.30 35.44 -15.41
N ARG A 182 5.33 35.97 -16.65
CA ARG A 182 5.95 35.27 -17.79
C ARG A 182 7.46 35.13 -17.59
N VAL A 183 8.13 36.19 -17.11
CA VAL A 183 9.55 36.13 -16.71
C VAL A 183 9.71 35.26 -15.46
N GLY A 184 8.83 35.39 -14.47
CA GLY A 184 8.84 34.60 -13.24
C GLY A 184 8.79 33.09 -13.47
N ARG A 185 8.06 32.65 -14.51
CA ARG A 185 7.99 31.25 -14.97
C ARG A 185 9.36 30.76 -15.48
N CYS A 186 10.10 31.59 -16.20
CA CYS A 186 11.46 31.28 -16.67
C CYS A 186 12.47 31.25 -15.49
N LEU A 187 12.39 32.23 -14.59
CA LEU A 187 13.29 32.34 -13.42
C LEU A 187 13.15 31.13 -12.47
N ARG A 188 11.92 30.69 -12.19
CA ARG A 188 11.66 29.50 -11.34
C ARG A 188 12.09 28.18 -11.97
N TRP A 189 11.99 28.06 -13.30
CA TRP A 189 12.45 26.87 -14.04
C TRP A 189 13.98 26.76 -14.05
N SER A 190 14.66 27.89 -14.26
CA SER A 190 16.12 27.99 -14.26
C SER A 190 16.74 28.07 -12.86
N LYS A 191 15.92 28.25 -11.82
CA LYS A 191 16.31 28.57 -10.41
C LYS A 191 17.14 29.86 -10.26
N ILE A 192 17.16 30.70 -11.30
CA ILE A 192 17.79 32.02 -11.26
C ILE A 192 17.08 32.94 -10.25
N ASP A 193 15.81 32.66 -9.89
CA ASP A 193 15.11 33.39 -8.82
C ASP A 193 15.81 33.33 -7.45
N GLU A 194 16.68 32.35 -7.23
CA GLU A 194 17.30 32.05 -5.95
C GLU A 194 18.71 32.65 -5.78
N LEU A 195 19.32 33.21 -6.85
CA LEU A 195 20.65 33.82 -6.79
C LEU A 195 20.84 34.92 -5.72
N PRO A 196 19.85 35.79 -5.41
CA PRO A 196 20.01 36.79 -4.34
C PRO A 196 20.26 36.19 -2.94
N GLN A 197 20.00 34.90 -2.72
CA GLN A 197 20.33 34.21 -1.46
C GLN A 197 21.84 34.07 -1.22
N LEU A 198 22.70 34.27 -2.23
CA LEU A 198 24.15 34.37 -2.02
C LEU A 198 24.52 35.49 -1.03
N VAL A 199 23.68 36.54 -0.91
CA VAL A 199 23.83 37.57 0.12
C VAL A 199 23.58 37.01 1.53
N ASN A 200 22.62 36.09 1.70
CA ASN A 200 22.41 35.40 2.98
C ASN A 200 23.58 34.45 3.33
N VAL A 201 24.24 33.88 2.31
CA VAL A 201 25.48 33.12 2.50
C VAL A 201 26.60 34.05 2.97
N LEU A 202 26.83 35.21 2.33
CA LEU A 202 27.81 36.19 2.80
C LEU A 202 27.53 36.69 4.23
N LYS A 203 26.27 36.99 4.57
CA LYS A 203 25.84 37.35 5.94
C LYS A 203 26.06 36.25 6.98
N GLY A 204 26.20 34.99 6.57
CA GLY A 204 26.39 33.86 7.47
C GLY A 204 25.11 33.33 8.11
N GLU A 205 23.95 33.76 7.58
CA GLU A 205 22.63 33.18 7.85
C GLU A 205 22.50 31.81 7.17
N MET A 206 23.13 31.65 5.99
CA MET A 206 23.13 30.44 5.17
C MET A 206 24.54 29.94 4.82
N SER A 207 24.62 28.73 4.28
CA SER A 207 25.76 28.10 3.60
C SER A 207 25.41 27.86 2.12
N LEU A 208 26.38 27.51 1.27
CA LEU A 208 26.07 27.02 -0.08
C LEU A 208 25.38 25.65 -0.01
N VAL A 209 25.83 24.78 0.90
CA VAL A 209 25.31 23.41 1.07
C VAL A 209 24.89 23.14 2.51
N GLY A 210 23.63 22.72 2.67
CA GLY A 210 22.98 22.42 3.94
C GLY A 210 21.46 22.39 3.77
N PRO A 211 20.68 21.88 4.74
CA PRO A 211 19.23 21.69 4.60
C PRO A 211 18.48 22.96 4.20
N ARG A 212 17.46 22.86 3.35
CA ARG A 212 16.65 24.00 2.91
C ARG A 212 15.95 24.70 4.10
N PRO A 213 16.04 26.05 4.22
CA PRO A 213 15.35 26.79 5.28
C PRO A 213 13.84 26.83 5.04
N GLU A 214 13.06 26.26 5.98
CA GLU A 214 11.60 26.13 5.85
C GLU A 214 10.82 27.28 6.53
N VAL A 215 9.52 27.43 6.21
CA VAL A 215 8.63 28.40 6.86
C VAL A 215 8.35 28.03 8.32
N GLU A 216 8.14 29.06 9.15
CA GLU A 216 7.96 28.95 10.60
C GLU A 216 6.77 28.05 11.00
N GLU A 217 5.68 28.06 10.23
CA GLU A 217 4.48 27.23 10.43
C GLU A 217 4.80 25.72 10.41
N TYR A 218 5.50 25.26 9.37
CA TYR A 218 5.88 23.85 9.22
C TYR A 218 6.97 23.44 10.21
N VAL A 219 7.90 24.34 10.52
CA VAL A 219 8.93 24.11 11.55
C VAL A 219 8.30 24.00 12.96
N ARG A 220 7.21 24.73 13.24
CA ARG A 220 6.41 24.54 14.46
C ARG A 220 5.68 23.19 14.46
N LYS A 221 5.08 22.77 13.33
CA LYS A 221 4.39 21.45 13.22
C LYS A 221 5.35 20.26 13.42
N PHE A 222 6.59 20.36 12.96
CA PHE A 222 7.61 19.30 13.03
C PHE A 222 8.81 19.67 13.95
N GLN A 223 8.55 20.37 15.06
CA GLN A 223 9.60 20.97 15.90
C GLN A 223 10.66 19.98 16.40
N HIS A 224 10.28 18.73 16.68
CA HIS A 224 11.22 17.71 17.17
C HIS A 224 12.25 17.31 16.10
N ASP A 225 11.82 17.13 14.84
CA ASP A 225 12.72 16.81 13.72
C ASP A 225 13.60 17.99 13.31
N TYR A 226 13.04 19.20 13.34
CA TYR A 226 13.81 20.40 13.04
C TYR A 226 14.82 20.76 14.13
N ALA A 227 14.71 20.23 15.36
CA ALA A 227 15.71 20.44 16.41
C ALA A 227 17.09 19.85 16.04
N GLU A 228 17.11 18.71 15.35
CA GLU A 228 18.32 18.08 14.80
C GLU A 228 18.82 18.83 13.55
N ILE A 229 17.90 19.13 12.62
CA ILE A 229 18.20 19.77 11.33
C ILE A 229 18.75 21.19 11.48
N LEU A 230 18.25 21.96 12.44
CA LEU A 230 18.66 23.35 12.67
C LEU A 230 19.91 23.48 13.58
N THR A 231 20.66 22.40 13.80
CA THR A 231 22.01 22.45 14.38
C THR A 231 23.02 23.08 13.41
N VAL A 232 22.86 22.86 12.11
CA VAL A 232 23.71 23.40 11.03
C VAL A 232 23.13 24.68 10.41
N ARG A 233 23.92 25.37 9.58
CA ARG A 233 23.39 26.46 8.74
C ARG A 233 22.51 25.88 7.62
N PRO A 234 21.34 26.47 7.33
CA PRO A 234 20.58 26.14 6.14
C PRO A 234 21.37 26.44 4.86
N GLY A 235 21.13 25.67 3.80
CA GLY A 235 21.86 25.81 2.53
C GLY A 235 21.04 26.38 1.39
N LEU A 236 21.74 26.92 0.40
CA LEU A 236 21.17 27.24 -0.91
C LEU A 236 20.76 25.96 -1.67
N THR A 237 21.54 24.88 -1.54
CA THR A 237 21.24 23.57 -2.15
C THR A 237 21.41 22.41 -1.16
N ASP A 238 20.57 21.40 -1.32
CA ASP A 238 20.52 20.18 -0.50
C ASP A 238 20.02 18.96 -1.30
N LEU A 239 20.02 17.79 -0.65
CA LEU A 239 19.49 16.54 -1.23
C LEU A 239 18.01 16.66 -1.63
N ALA A 240 17.20 17.41 -0.86
CA ALA A 240 15.80 17.66 -1.18
C ALA A 240 15.65 18.47 -2.48
N SER A 241 16.46 19.50 -2.70
CA SER A 241 16.46 20.32 -3.92
C SER A 241 16.81 19.51 -5.18
N LEU A 242 17.60 18.44 -5.03
CA LEU A 242 17.92 17.51 -6.12
C LEU A 242 16.83 16.47 -6.38
N LYS A 243 16.12 16.00 -5.34
CA LYS A 243 14.99 15.04 -5.49
C LYS A 243 13.72 15.74 -5.99
N TYR A 244 13.32 16.83 -5.32
CA TYR A 244 12.07 17.57 -5.57
C TYR A 244 12.28 18.82 -6.45
N ARG A 245 13.15 18.76 -7.47
CA ARG A 245 13.38 19.91 -8.38
C ARG A 245 12.07 20.46 -8.97
N ASP A 246 11.20 19.55 -9.39
CA ASP A 246 9.93 19.77 -10.07
C ASP A 246 8.72 19.53 -9.15
N GLU A 247 8.87 19.79 -7.84
CA GLU A 247 7.85 19.67 -6.77
C GLU A 247 6.45 20.14 -7.17
N ALA A 248 6.36 21.32 -7.79
CA ALA A 248 5.11 21.93 -8.25
C ALA A 248 4.35 21.08 -9.31
N THR A 249 5.05 20.16 -10.01
CA THR A 249 4.46 19.22 -10.98
C THR A 249 4.00 17.92 -10.32
N VAL A 250 4.64 17.52 -9.22
CA VAL A 250 4.19 16.39 -8.39
C VAL A 250 2.88 16.78 -7.70
N LEU A 251 2.88 17.94 -7.04
CA LEU A 251 1.73 18.46 -6.29
C LEU A 251 0.55 18.86 -7.19
N SER A 252 0.76 19.12 -8.50
CA SER A 252 -0.33 19.41 -9.43
C SER A 252 -1.09 18.18 -9.95
N ARG A 253 -0.79 16.97 -9.44
CA ARG A 253 -1.46 15.71 -9.82
C ARG A 253 -2.40 15.18 -8.73
N VAL A 254 -2.70 15.97 -7.71
CA VAL A 254 -3.34 15.51 -6.46
C VAL A 254 -4.45 16.48 -6.03
N GLY A 255 -5.55 15.95 -5.46
CA GLY A 255 -6.75 16.73 -5.14
C GLY A 255 -6.58 17.78 -4.03
N ASP A 256 -5.72 17.52 -3.04
CA ASP A 256 -5.29 18.50 -2.03
C ASP A 256 -3.75 18.61 -2.02
N PRO A 257 -3.18 19.60 -2.72
CA PRO A 257 -1.75 19.82 -2.77
C PRO A 257 -1.11 20.25 -1.44
N LEU A 258 -1.88 20.85 -0.52
CA LEU A 258 -1.37 21.26 0.80
C LEU A 258 -1.25 20.04 1.72
N LYS A 259 -2.26 19.16 1.71
CA LYS A 259 -2.24 17.91 2.46
C LYS A 259 -1.16 16.96 1.95
N GLU A 260 -1.05 16.71 0.64
CA GLU A 260 0.00 15.85 0.09
C GLU A 260 1.42 16.40 0.41
N TYR A 261 1.58 17.73 0.40
CA TYR A 261 2.85 18.33 0.81
C TYR A 261 3.19 18.01 2.26
N VAL A 262 2.24 18.21 3.17
CA VAL A 262 2.47 18.12 4.62
C VAL A 262 2.53 16.67 5.12
N ASP A 263 1.74 15.77 4.53
CA ASP A 263 1.61 14.38 4.97
C ASP A 263 2.63 13.44 4.30
N ARG A 264 3.25 13.83 3.18
CA ARG A 264 4.23 13.01 2.43
C ARG A 264 5.52 13.74 2.06
N VAL A 265 5.44 14.84 1.30
CA VAL A 265 6.64 15.50 0.74
C VAL A 265 7.54 16.07 1.84
N LEU A 266 6.96 16.71 2.85
CA LEU A 266 7.68 17.35 3.95
C LEU A 266 8.37 16.31 4.88
N PRO A 267 7.74 15.21 5.32
CA PRO A 267 8.43 14.09 5.97
C PRO A 267 9.63 13.54 5.18
N GLU A 268 9.50 13.37 3.86
CA GLU A 268 10.64 12.92 3.03
C GLU A 268 11.76 13.97 2.93
N LYS A 269 11.43 15.27 2.83
CA LYS A 269 12.40 16.37 2.90
C LYS A 269 13.16 16.36 4.23
N ILE A 270 12.45 16.14 5.35
CA ILE A 270 13.03 15.99 6.69
C ILE A 270 13.99 14.79 6.74
N GLY A 271 13.60 13.63 6.18
CA GLY A 271 14.47 12.46 6.08
C GLY A 271 15.76 12.74 5.28
N LEU A 272 15.66 13.41 4.14
CA LEU A 272 16.82 13.81 3.33
C LEU A 272 17.73 14.83 4.03
N ALA A 273 17.16 15.73 4.83
CA ALA A 273 17.93 16.67 5.65
C ALA A 273 18.74 15.95 6.73
N LYS A 274 18.15 14.96 7.42
CA LYS A 274 18.86 14.12 8.39
C LYS A 274 19.93 13.24 7.74
N GLU A 275 19.67 12.71 6.55
CA GLU A 275 20.67 11.93 5.82
C GLU A 275 21.85 12.77 5.34
N TYR A 276 21.62 14.05 4.96
CA TYR A 276 22.71 15.01 4.76
C TYR A 276 23.56 15.19 6.03
N LEU A 277 22.96 15.34 7.23
CA LEU A 277 23.72 15.49 8.48
C LEU A 277 24.62 14.29 8.77
N ARG A 278 24.15 13.08 8.46
CA ARG A 278 24.91 11.82 8.65
C ARG A 278 26.13 11.72 7.72
N GLN A 279 26.03 12.23 6.50
CA GLN A 279 27.06 12.15 5.45
C GLN A 279 27.87 13.46 5.26
N ALA A 280 27.57 14.49 6.05
CA ALA A 280 28.11 15.84 5.88
C ALA A 280 29.65 15.86 5.92
N SER A 281 30.26 16.23 4.79
CA SER A 281 31.70 16.38 4.63
C SER A 281 32.01 17.32 3.48
N PHE A 282 33.17 17.99 3.52
CA PHE A 282 33.56 18.97 2.50
C PHE A 282 33.58 18.39 1.07
N LEU A 283 33.97 17.11 0.92
CA LEU A 283 33.97 16.42 -0.36
C LEU A 283 32.54 16.11 -0.85
N PHE A 284 31.63 15.77 0.07
CA PHE A 284 30.21 15.56 -0.22
C PHE A 284 29.52 16.87 -0.61
N ASP A 285 29.85 17.99 0.05
CA ASP A 285 29.36 19.33 -0.29
C ASP A 285 29.77 19.71 -1.72
N LEU A 286 31.05 19.56 -2.07
CA LEU A 286 31.56 19.85 -3.42
C LEU A 286 30.89 18.98 -4.49
N LEU A 287 30.69 17.70 -4.20
CA LEU A 287 29.98 16.75 -5.05
C LEU A 287 28.49 17.12 -5.19
N LEU A 288 27.86 17.68 -4.16
CA LEU A 288 26.48 18.17 -4.21
C LEU A 288 26.37 19.43 -5.07
N ILE A 289 27.30 20.39 -4.93
CA ILE A 289 27.39 21.58 -5.79
C ILE A 289 27.54 21.16 -7.26
N ALA A 290 28.44 20.21 -7.56
CA ALA A 290 28.63 19.68 -8.91
C ALA A 290 27.35 19.01 -9.46
N LYS A 291 26.64 18.20 -8.66
CA LYS A 291 25.34 17.63 -9.02
C LYS A 291 24.28 18.71 -9.28
N THR A 292 24.21 19.75 -8.44
CA THR A 292 23.25 20.85 -8.60
C THR A 292 23.51 21.63 -9.88
N LEU A 293 24.76 22.05 -10.13
CA LEU A 293 25.16 22.72 -11.38
C LEU A 293 24.86 21.86 -12.61
N MET A 294 25.21 20.57 -12.59
CA MET A 294 24.90 19.66 -13.69
C MET A 294 23.38 19.48 -13.88
N SER A 295 22.60 19.47 -12.80
CA SER A 295 21.14 19.40 -12.91
C SER A 295 20.55 20.66 -13.56
N VAL A 296 21.04 21.85 -13.21
CA VAL A 296 20.58 23.11 -13.84
C VAL A 296 20.81 23.07 -15.35
N VAL A 297 22.00 22.63 -15.78
CA VAL A 297 22.38 22.51 -17.21
C VAL A 297 21.68 21.35 -17.93
N VAL A 298 21.38 20.24 -17.26
CA VAL A 298 20.81 19.03 -17.86
C VAL A 298 19.36 18.79 -17.37
N PRO A 299 18.32 19.13 -18.17
CA PRO A 299 16.95 18.80 -17.81
C PRO A 299 16.75 17.27 -17.82
N ARG A 300 16.19 16.74 -16.72
CA ARG A 300 15.62 15.38 -16.70
C ARG A 300 14.42 15.31 -17.65
N GLN A 301 14.12 14.13 -18.16
CA GLN A 301 12.89 13.92 -18.95
C GLN A 301 11.69 13.94 -17.99
N PRO A 302 10.63 14.74 -18.25
CA PRO A 302 9.38 14.61 -17.53
C PRO A 302 8.64 13.36 -18.01
N GLU A 303 8.17 12.54 -17.06
CA GLU A 303 7.39 11.35 -17.38
C GLU A 303 5.91 11.69 -17.53
N LEU A 304 5.38 11.39 -18.72
CA LEU A 304 4.01 11.59 -19.22
C LEU A 304 3.41 13.00 -19.00
N MET A 305 3.32 13.75 -20.10
CA MET A 305 2.41 14.90 -20.24
C MET A 305 1.84 14.96 -21.68
N SER A 306 0.67 15.58 -21.82
CA SER A 306 -0.18 15.55 -23.02
C SER A 306 0.45 16.14 -24.30
N GLU A 307 0.05 15.57 -25.43
CA GLU A 307 0.74 15.64 -26.73
C GLU A 307 0.87 17.07 -27.30
N GLY A 308 -0.12 17.93 -27.08
CA GLY A 308 -0.17 19.28 -27.66
C GLY A 308 1.02 20.19 -27.29
N ARG A 309 1.72 19.94 -26.17
CA ARG A 309 2.91 20.73 -25.76
C ARG A 309 4.24 20.21 -26.31
N MET A 310 4.26 19.16 -27.12
CA MET A 310 5.51 18.53 -27.59
C MET A 310 6.27 19.39 -28.63
N HIS A 311 5.57 20.04 -29.56
CA HIS A 311 6.16 20.69 -30.74
C HIS A 311 7.17 21.81 -30.41
N TRP A 312 6.83 22.72 -29.49
CA TRP A 312 7.70 23.85 -29.13
C TRP A 312 8.93 23.42 -28.32
N ARG A 313 8.77 22.47 -27.40
CA ARG A 313 9.88 21.96 -26.56
C ARG A 313 10.91 21.15 -27.36
N LEU A 314 10.48 20.41 -28.39
CA LEU A 314 11.42 19.69 -29.26
C LEU A 314 12.25 20.63 -30.15
N LYS A 315 11.67 21.74 -30.66
CA LYS A 315 12.42 22.74 -31.45
C LYS A 315 13.56 23.35 -30.64
N GLY A 316 13.29 23.87 -29.44
CA GLY A 316 14.34 24.47 -28.58
C GLY A 316 15.49 23.51 -28.25
N ARG A 317 15.19 22.25 -27.93
CA ARG A 317 16.21 21.23 -27.69
C ARG A 317 17.05 20.93 -28.94
N ARG A 318 16.43 20.87 -30.14
CA ARG A 318 17.17 20.66 -31.41
C ARG A 318 18.12 21.84 -31.68
N VAL A 319 17.65 23.09 -31.54
CA VAL A 319 18.48 24.30 -31.71
C VAL A 319 19.70 24.29 -30.77
N MET A 320 19.52 23.95 -29.49
CA MET A 320 20.63 23.85 -28.54
C MET A 320 21.67 22.78 -28.94
N VAL A 321 21.22 21.61 -29.40
CA VAL A 321 22.14 20.53 -29.84
C VAL A 321 22.85 20.90 -31.14
N ILE A 322 22.17 21.61 -32.06
CA ILE A 322 22.77 22.16 -33.28
C ILE A 322 23.87 23.18 -32.91
N GLY A 323 23.58 24.13 -32.03
CA GLY A 323 24.56 25.13 -31.56
C GLY A 323 25.81 24.51 -30.92
N ILE A 324 25.63 23.52 -30.04
CA ILE A 324 26.76 22.79 -29.42
C ILE A 324 27.60 22.07 -30.48
N GLN A 325 26.98 21.41 -31.47
CA GLN A 325 27.72 20.74 -32.53
C GLN A 325 28.41 21.72 -33.48
N ALA A 326 27.82 22.88 -33.77
CA ALA A 326 28.47 23.95 -34.55
C ALA A 326 29.72 24.51 -33.84
N VAL A 327 29.65 24.70 -32.52
CA VAL A 327 30.84 25.10 -31.71
C VAL A 327 31.92 24.01 -31.73
N LEU A 328 31.55 22.73 -31.63
CA LEU A 328 32.52 21.63 -31.74
C LEU A 328 33.14 21.52 -33.14
N VAL A 329 32.39 21.80 -34.20
CA VAL A 329 32.91 21.90 -35.58
C VAL A 329 33.89 23.07 -35.71
N ALA A 330 33.57 24.23 -35.15
CA ALA A 330 34.46 25.39 -35.19
C ALA A 330 35.77 25.15 -34.41
N LEU A 331 35.65 24.59 -33.19
CA LEU A 331 36.79 24.24 -32.34
C LEU A 331 37.68 23.17 -32.98
N SER A 332 37.09 22.17 -33.63
CA SER A 332 37.83 21.14 -34.38
C SER A 332 38.66 21.74 -35.51
N ASN A 333 38.06 22.63 -36.30
CA ASN A 333 38.72 23.24 -37.44
C ASN A 333 39.84 24.20 -37.00
N TYR A 334 39.59 25.02 -35.97
CA TYR A 334 40.62 25.86 -35.35
C TYR A 334 41.79 25.02 -34.79
N ALA A 335 41.49 23.94 -34.07
CA ALA A 335 42.52 23.02 -33.56
C ALA A 335 43.32 22.35 -34.69
N ALA A 336 42.68 22.03 -35.82
CA ALA A 336 43.36 21.45 -36.98
C ALA A 336 44.27 22.44 -37.73
N PHE A 337 43.90 23.72 -37.78
CA PHE A 337 44.80 24.80 -38.22
C PHE A 337 45.97 24.96 -37.23
N TRP A 338 45.69 25.09 -35.93
CA TRP A 338 46.70 25.26 -34.87
C TRP A 338 47.72 24.09 -34.85
N LEU A 339 47.24 22.84 -34.95
CA LEU A 339 48.08 21.63 -35.05
C LEU A 339 48.84 21.52 -36.39
N ARG A 340 48.38 22.17 -37.47
CA ARG A 340 49.08 22.12 -38.77
C ARG A 340 50.25 23.10 -38.82
N PHE A 341 50.22 24.18 -38.07
CA PHE A 341 51.25 25.23 -38.07
C PHE A 341 52.03 25.30 -36.75
N ASP A 342 52.10 24.18 -36.03
CA ASP A 342 52.87 24.01 -34.78
C ASP A 342 52.61 25.12 -33.75
N GLY A 343 51.35 25.56 -33.67
CA GLY A 343 50.87 26.63 -32.81
C GLY A 343 51.05 28.06 -33.33
N ASN A 344 51.86 28.28 -34.36
CA ASN A 344 52.18 29.59 -34.94
C ASN A 344 51.45 29.82 -36.26
N LEU A 345 50.20 30.33 -36.20
CA LEU A 345 49.38 30.56 -37.38
C LEU A 345 49.88 31.77 -38.21
N PRO A 346 50.27 31.61 -39.49
CA PRO A 346 50.66 32.74 -40.33
C PRO A 346 49.43 33.59 -40.72
N LEU A 347 49.60 34.92 -40.79
CA LEU A 347 48.50 35.86 -41.08
C LEU A 347 47.71 35.53 -42.37
N ALA A 348 48.39 35.00 -43.39
CA ALA A 348 47.76 34.57 -44.64
C ALA A 348 46.81 33.36 -44.45
N GLU A 349 47.19 32.42 -43.59
CA GLU A 349 46.38 31.23 -43.26
C GLU A 349 45.26 31.56 -42.25
N GLU A 350 45.46 32.57 -41.40
CA GLU A 350 44.40 33.14 -40.55
C GLU A 350 43.27 33.77 -41.40
N ILE A 351 43.62 34.52 -42.45
CA ILE A 351 42.65 35.05 -43.42
C ILE A 351 41.91 33.92 -44.14
N VAL A 352 42.61 32.83 -44.51
CA VAL A 352 42.00 31.63 -45.09
C VAL A 352 41.04 30.95 -44.11
N PHE A 353 41.42 30.81 -42.84
CA PHE A 353 40.56 30.27 -41.77
C PHE A 353 39.28 31.10 -41.63
N TYR A 354 39.37 32.43 -41.44
CA TYR A 354 38.19 33.28 -41.32
C TYR A 354 37.28 33.28 -42.56
N ARG A 355 37.85 33.14 -43.78
CA ARG A 355 37.06 33.02 -45.01
C ARG A 355 36.37 31.66 -45.17
N THR A 356 36.97 30.58 -44.64
CA THR A 356 36.46 29.21 -44.84
C THR A 356 35.63 28.68 -43.68
N ILE A 357 35.79 29.18 -42.46
CA ILE A 357 35.04 28.73 -41.28
C ILE A 357 33.50 28.81 -41.43
N PRO A 358 32.87 29.78 -42.15
CA PRO A 358 31.42 29.77 -42.37
C PRO A 358 30.98 28.59 -43.25
N TRP A 359 31.78 28.24 -44.26
CA TRP A 359 31.53 27.07 -45.12
C TRP A 359 31.70 25.76 -44.36
N VAL A 360 32.74 25.65 -43.51
CA VAL A 360 32.97 24.47 -42.65
C VAL A 360 31.78 24.24 -41.71
N ILE A 361 31.33 25.29 -41.02
CA ILE A 361 30.18 25.22 -40.10
C ILE A 361 28.89 24.91 -40.87
N GLY A 362 28.62 25.63 -41.96
CA GLY A 362 27.40 25.48 -42.76
C GLY A 362 27.26 24.09 -43.38
N ILE A 363 28.29 23.63 -44.10
CA ILE A 363 28.29 22.33 -44.78
C ILE A 363 28.15 21.19 -43.78
N ARG A 364 28.90 21.19 -42.67
CA ARG A 364 28.78 20.13 -41.65
C ARG A 364 27.43 20.17 -40.93
N THR A 365 26.89 21.36 -40.64
CA THR A 365 25.58 21.50 -40.00
C THR A 365 24.45 20.93 -40.85
N VAL A 366 24.48 21.16 -42.17
CA VAL A 366 23.53 20.54 -43.11
C VAL A 366 23.78 19.03 -43.23
N MET A 367 25.03 18.62 -43.42
CA MET A 367 25.39 17.21 -43.65
C MET A 367 25.16 16.30 -42.44
N PHE A 368 25.03 16.82 -41.22
CA PHE A 368 24.70 16.04 -40.03
C PHE A 368 23.20 15.69 -39.91
N VAL A 369 22.33 16.34 -40.69
CA VAL A 369 20.89 16.07 -40.74
C VAL A 369 20.55 14.66 -41.25
N PRO A 370 21.00 14.19 -42.44
CA PRO A 370 20.66 12.86 -42.95
C PRO A 370 21.14 11.71 -42.06
N PHE A 371 22.26 11.89 -41.35
CA PHE A 371 22.79 10.92 -40.37
C PHE A 371 22.13 11.04 -38.97
N ARG A 372 21.08 11.87 -38.84
CA ARG A 372 20.25 12.07 -37.63
C ARG A 372 21.03 12.44 -36.36
N LEU A 373 22.21 13.05 -36.50
CA LEU A 373 23.10 13.36 -35.36
C LEU A 373 22.53 14.42 -34.39
N TYR A 374 21.45 15.10 -34.79
CA TYR A 374 20.67 16.02 -33.96
C TYR A 374 19.49 15.37 -33.22
N GLU A 375 19.04 14.19 -33.66
CA GLU A 375 17.78 13.57 -33.18
C GLU A 375 18.01 12.53 -32.08
N GLY A 376 19.25 12.12 -31.85
CA GLY A 376 19.62 11.04 -30.95
C GLY A 376 18.96 11.09 -29.57
N LEU A 377 18.26 10.01 -29.22
CA LEU A 377 17.99 9.63 -27.83
C LEU A 377 19.26 9.00 -27.28
N TRP A 378 19.97 9.73 -26.41
CA TRP A 378 21.27 9.37 -25.82
C TRP A 378 21.17 8.24 -24.77
N ARG A 379 20.41 7.19 -25.09
CA ARG A 379 20.13 5.97 -24.31
C ARG A 379 20.73 4.72 -24.97
N TYR A 380 21.05 4.77 -26.28
CA TYR A 380 21.53 3.64 -27.09
C TYR A 380 22.80 3.96 -27.91
N ALA A 381 23.66 4.84 -27.42
CA ALA A 381 24.91 5.22 -28.11
C ALA A 381 25.90 4.05 -28.16
N GLY A 382 25.87 3.30 -29.28
CA GLY A 382 26.70 2.11 -29.54
C GLY A 382 27.54 2.25 -30.80
N ILE A 383 28.00 1.11 -31.36
CA ILE A 383 28.92 1.09 -32.51
C ILE A 383 28.34 1.78 -33.75
N TRP A 384 27.01 1.70 -33.94
CA TRP A 384 26.29 2.34 -35.05
C TRP A 384 26.29 3.88 -34.99
N ASP A 385 26.28 4.46 -33.79
CA ASP A 385 26.40 5.91 -33.59
C ASP A 385 27.79 6.39 -34.05
N LEU A 386 28.84 5.64 -33.71
CA LEU A 386 30.21 5.94 -34.16
C LEU A 386 30.36 5.81 -35.67
N LEU A 387 29.80 4.75 -36.28
CA LEU A 387 29.79 4.57 -37.73
C LEU A 387 29.03 5.70 -38.45
N ASN A 388 27.95 6.22 -37.88
CA ASN A 388 27.21 7.36 -38.44
C ASN A 388 27.99 8.68 -38.34
N ILE A 389 28.74 8.91 -37.25
CA ILE A 389 29.67 10.06 -37.13
C ILE A 389 30.78 9.95 -38.17
N ILE A 390 31.41 8.78 -38.33
CA ILE A 390 32.49 8.58 -39.31
C ILE A 390 31.96 8.84 -40.73
N LYS A 391 30.81 8.26 -41.09
CA LYS A 391 30.18 8.47 -42.41
C LYS A 391 29.82 9.94 -42.66
N SER A 392 29.27 10.65 -41.67
CA SER A 392 28.90 12.06 -41.83
C SER A 392 30.13 12.97 -41.95
N VAL A 393 31.19 12.73 -41.18
CA VAL A 393 32.43 13.51 -41.22
C VAL A 393 33.18 13.28 -42.53
N VAL A 394 33.28 12.02 -43.00
CA VAL A 394 33.90 11.71 -44.30
C VAL A 394 33.11 12.36 -45.45
N LEU A 395 31.80 12.19 -45.51
CA LEU A 395 30.99 12.71 -46.62
C LEU A 395 30.89 14.25 -46.60
N SER A 396 30.83 14.87 -45.43
CA SER A 396 30.86 16.34 -45.30
C SER A 396 32.23 16.93 -45.62
N THR A 397 33.32 16.21 -45.33
CA THR A 397 34.68 16.65 -45.68
C THR A 397 34.96 16.49 -47.17
N LEU A 398 34.43 15.46 -47.83
CA LEU A 398 34.44 15.35 -49.29
C LEU A 398 33.65 16.50 -49.95
N LEU A 399 32.46 16.81 -49.45
CA LEU A 399 31.66 17.94 -49.96
C LEU A 399 32.36 19.30 -49.73
N LEU A 400 32.94 19.51 -48.54
CA LEU A 400 33.73 20.70 -48.22
C LEU A 400 34.95 20.82 -49.16
N PHE A 401 35.68 19.73 -49.41
CA PHE A 401 36.80 19.70 -50.34
C PHE A 401 36.37 20.14 -51.75
N LEU A 402 35.26 19.59 -52.27
CA LEU A 402 34.73 19.93 -53.59
C LEU A 402 34.29 21.39 -53.68
N VAL A 403 33.55 21.89 -52.68
CA VAL A 403 33.09 23.30 -52.65
C VAL A 403 34.28 24.26 -52.56
N VAL A 404 35.22 24.04 -51.65
CA VAL A 404 36.35 24.95 -51.44
C VAL A 404 37.31 24.97 -52.64
N HIS A 405 37.63 23.81 -53.24
CA HIS A 405 38.47 23.78 -54.45
C HIS A 405 37.73 24.32 -55.69
N GLY A 406 36.42 24.12 -55.79
CA GLY A 406 35.60 24.62 -56.89
C GLY A 406 35.44 26.15 -56.90
N PHE A 407 35.22 26.77 -55.74
CA PHE A 407 35.00 28.22 -55.62
C PHE A 407 36.26 29.05 -55.30
N HIS A 408 37.33 28.43 -54.80
CA HIS A 408 38.55 29.15 -54.39
C HIS A 408 39.85 28.59 -54.98
N GLY A 409 39.81 27.52 -55.77
CA GLY A 409 40.96 26.98 -56.48
C GLY A 409 41.94 26.17 -55.61
N GLN A 410 43.03 25.72 -56.25
CA GLN A 410 43.96 24.72 -55.72
C GLN A 410 44.81 25.16 -54.51
N TRP A 411 44.80 26.44 -54.14
CA TRP A 411 45.71 27.06 -53.15
C TRP A 411 44.99 27.59 -51.90
N ALA A 412 43.68 27.32 -51.74
CA ALA A 412 42.83 28.05 -50.78
C ALA A 412 42.52 27.35 -49.45
N PHE A 413 43.04 26.14 -49.20
CA PHE A 413 42.90 25.44 -47.92
C PHE A 413 43.94 24.30 -47.81
N PRO A 414 44.77 24.23 -46.76
CA PRO A 414 45.82 23.22 -46.66
C PRO A 414 45.25 21.79 -46.63
N ARG A 415 45.67 20.94 -47.59
CA ARG A 415 45.11 19.58 -47.79
C ARG A 415 45.15 18.69 -46.53
N SER A 416 46.17 18.88 -45.69
CA SER A 416 46.34 18.22 -44.39
C SER A 416 45.27 18.59 -43.36
N VAL A 417 44.74 19.82 -43.37
CA VAL A 417 43.76 20.29 -42.38
C VAL A 417 42.46 19.50 -42.51
N TYR A 418 42.01 19.14 -43.71
CA TYR A 418 40.83 18.27 -43.89
C TYR A 418 40.94 16.93 -43.14
N ILE A 419 42.14 16.35 -43.09
CA ILE A 419 42.40 15.05 -42.43
C ILE A 419 42.47 15.25 -40.91
N ILE A 420 43.27 16.22 -40.44
CA ILE A 420 43.43 16.52 -39.01
C ILE A 420 42.08 16.89 -38.39
N ASP A 421 41.32 17.79 -39.03
CA ASP A 421 39.99 18.23 -38.62
C ASP A 421 38.97 17.07 -38.63
N SER A 422 39.04 16.17 -39.61
CA SER A 422 38.17 14.97 -39.59
C SER A 422 38.44 14.08 -38.38
N VAL A 423 39.71 13.84 -38.04
CA VAL A 423 40.11 13.03 -36.88
C VAL A 423 39.71 13.73 -35.57
N VAL A 424 40.04 15.02 -35.42
CA VAL A 424 39.69 15.81 -34.23
C VAL A 424 38.18 15.87 -34.03
N LEU A 425 37.40 16.08 -35.10
CA LEU A 425 35.93 16.14 -35.02
C LEU A 425 35.30 14.80 -34.64
N ILE A 426 35.79 13.68 -35.18
CA ILE A 426 35.36 12.34 -34.78
C ILE A 426 35.69 12.10 -33.30
N CYS A 427 36.88 12.48 -32.84
CA CYS A 427 37.28 12.39 -31.43
C CYS A 427 36.42 13.26 -30.51
N LEU A 428 36.06 14.49 -30.90
CA LEU A 428 35.20 15.38 -30.11
C LEU A 428 33.74 14.87 -30.06
N LEU A 429 33.15 14.51 -31.21
CA LEU A 429 31.76 14.03 -31.30
C LEU A 429 31.57 12.61 -30.74
N GLY A 430 32.61 11.78 -30.79
CA GLY A 430 32.66 10.48 -30.13
C GLY A 430 32.93 10.61 -28.63
N GLY A 431 33.91 11.43 -28.24
CA GLY A 431 34.32 11.66 -26.85
C GLY A 431 33.18 12.18 -25.97
N ILE A 432 32.40 13.16 -26.43
CA ILE A 432 31.25 13.69 -25.67
C ILE A 432 30.14 12.64 -25.47
N ARG A 433 30.01 11.66 -26.37
CA ARG A 433 29.12 10.49 -26.20
C ARG A 433 29.73 9.47 -25.24
N LEU A 434 31.03 9.18 -25.36
CA LEU A 434 31.76 8.19 -24.56
C LEU A 434 31.87 8.61 -23.09
N VAL A 435 32.25 9.86 -22.81
CA VAL A 435 32.29 10.42 -21.45
C VAL A 435 30.91 10.37 -20.81
N ARG A 436 29.84 10.69 -21.56
CA ARG A 436 28.46 10.58 -21.06
C ARG A 436 28.03 9.13 -20.81
N ARG A 437 28.51 8.17 -21.62
CA ARG A 437 28.30 6.74 -21.37
C ARG A 437 29.00 6.32 -20.08
N PHE A 438 30.31 6.52 -19.97
CA PHE A 438 31.09 6.21 -18.76
C PHE A 438 30.52 6.88 -17.50
N TYR A 439 30.15 8.16 -17.58
CA TYR A 439 29.55 8.87 -16.45
C TYR A 439 28.21 8.27 -16.01
N ARG A 440 27.40 7.73 -16.94
CA ARG A 440 26.19 6.97 -16.62
C ARG A 440 26.53 5.58 -16.03
N GLU A 441 27.51 4.89 -16.58
CA GLU A 441 27.97 3.57 -16.12
C GLU A 441 28.64 3.64 -14.73
N LEU A 442 29.23 4.79 -14.36
CA LEU A 442 29.74 5.09 -13.01
C LEU A 442 28.66 5.63 -12.05
N LEU A 443 27.73 6.48 -12.50
CA LEU A 443 26.64 6.99 -11.65
C LEU A 443 25.54 5.95 -11.36
N ASN A 444 25.44 4.88 -12.16
CA ASN A 444 24.71 3.68 -11.79
C ASN A 444 25.50 2.89 -10.72
N SER A 445 25.74 3.52 -9.56
CA SER A 445 26.31 2.86 -8.38
C SER A 445 25.49 1.62 -8.02
N LYS A 446 26.16 0.60 -7.49
CA LYS A 446 25.59 -0.67 -7.05
C LYS A 446 24.82 -0.54 -5.71
N ASN A 447 24.01 0.51 -5.58
CA ASN A 447 23.28 0.88 -4.37
C ASN A 447 21.82 0.39 -4.38
N GLY A 448 21.44 -0.44 -5.36
CA GLY A 448 20.22 -1.23 -5.29
C GLY A 448 20.41 -2.47 -4.42
N LYS A 449 19.32 -2.94 -3.78
CA LYS A 449 19.30 -4.18 -2.99
C LYS A 449 19.82 -5.35 -3.82
N ARG A 450 20.69 -6.18 -3.23
CA ARG A 450 21.20 -7.40 -3.89
C ARG A 450 20.12 -8.47 -3.90
N LEU A 451 19.47 -8.67 -5.04
CA LEU A 451 18.33 -9.58 -5.19
C LEU A 451 18.79 -10.94 -5.75
N LEU A 452 18.42 -12.02 -5.06
CA LEU A 452 18.55 -13.40 -5.54
C LEU A 452 17.19 -13.87 -6.04
N ILE A 453 17.10 -14.46 -7.23
CA ILE A 453 15.81 -14.89 -7.80
C ILE A 453 15.69 -16.41 -7.77
N TYR A 454 14.63 -16.95 -7.17
CA TYR A 454 14.31 -18.38 -7.16
C TYR A 454 13.29 -18.66 -8.26
N GLY A 455 13.64 -19.51 -9.22
CA GLY A 455 12.89 -19.75 -10.46
C GLY A 455 13.56 -19.06 -11.66
N ALA A 456 14.19 -19.84 -12.52
CA ALA A 456 14.74 -19.44 -13.81
C ALA A 456 13.83 -19.92 -14.96
N GLY A 457 12.51 -19.75 -14.79
CA GLY A 457 11.51 -19.86 -15.85
C GLY A 457 11.15 -18.50 -16.45
N ASP A 458 10.11 -18.45 -17.27
CA ASP A 458 9.70 -17.24 -18.02
C ASP A 458 9.36 -16.07 -17.10
N ALA A 459 8.77 -16.33 -15.93
CA ALA A 459 8.53 -15.30 -14.92
C ALA A 459 9.83 -14.63 -14.43
N GLY A 460 10.88 -15.42 -14.21
CA GLY A 460 12.22 -14.94 -13.81
C GLY A 460 12.95 -14.21 -14.95
N GLU A 461 12.80 -14.66 -16.19
CA GLU A 461 13.28 -13.96 -17.39
C GLU A 461 12.63 -12.57 -17.52
N MET A 462 11.30 -12.52 -17.41
CA MET A 462 10.50 -11.29 -17.52
C MET A 462 10.87 -10.28 -16.43
N ILE A 463 11.02 -10.73 -15.17
CA ILE A 463 11.49 -9.88 -14.07
C ILE A 463 12.81 -9.19 -14.47
N ILE A 464 13.84 -9.94 -14.88
CA ILE A 464 15.15 -9.32 -15.20
C ILE A 464 15.08 -8.43 -16.45
N ARG A 465 14.22 -8.76 -17.42
CA ARG A 465 14.02 -7.95 -18.62
C ARG A 465 13.53 -6.54 -18.27
N ASP A 466 12.56 -6.41 -17.37
CA ASP A 466 11.99 -5.11 -17.00
C ASP A 466 12.63 -4.44 -15.78
N MET A 467 13.25 -5.19 -14.88
CA MET A 467 14.09 -4.67 -13.78
C MET A 467 15.22 -3.77 -14.28
N LYS A 468 15.73 -3.98 -15.50
CA LYS A 468 16.69 -3.09 -16.18
C LYS A 468 16.20 -1.64 -16.37
N ARG A 469 14.93 -1.33 -16.08
CA ARG A 469 14.36 0.02 -16.06
C ARG A 469 14.44 0.70 -14.68
N TYR A 470 14.59 -0.07 -13.59
CA TYR A 470 14.49 0.40 -12.20
C TYR A 470 15.84 0.28 -11.48
N ALA A 471 16.30 1.35 -10.83
CA ALA A 471 17.65 1.42 -10.24
C ALA A 471 17.76 0.86 -8.81
N GLU A 472 16.69 0.27 -8.27
CA GLU A 472 16.57 -0.11 -6.86
C GLU A 472 17.01 -1.56 -6.56
N TYR A 473 17.08 -2.43 -7.56
CA TYR A 473 17.44 -3.84 -7.39
C TYR A 473 18.62 -4.22 -8.30
N VAL A 474 19.55 -4.99 -7.75
CA VAL A 474 20.72 -5.54 -8.45
C VAL A 474 20.60 -7.07 -8.44
N PRO A 475 20.18 -7.72 -9.54
CA PRO A 475 20.02 -9.17 -9.58
C PRO A 475 21.40 -9.86 -9.58
N ILE A 476 21.68 -10.65 -8.54
CA ILE A 476 23.00 -11.29 -8.33
C ILE A 476 23.09 -12.68 -8.96
N GLY A 477 21.95 -13.36 -9.11
CA GLY A 477 21.88 -14.71 -9.65
C GLY A 477 20.47 -15.28 -9.62
N PHE A 478 20.30 -16.41 -10.31
CA PHE A 478 19.15 -17.28 -10.16
C PHE A 478 19.49 -18.52 -9.33
N ILE A 479 18.47 -19.11 -8.70
CA ILE A 479 18.43 -20.51 -8.28
C ILE A 479 17.26 -21.16 -9.02
N ASP A 480 17.46 -22.37 -9.51
CA ASP A 480 16.39 -23.19 -10.12
C ASP A 480 16.67 -24.65 -9.78
N ASP A 481 15.64 -25.45 -9.55
CA ASP A 481 15.80 -26.87 -9.22
C ASP A 481 16.06 -27.75 -10.45
N ASP A 482 15.82 -27.23 -11.66
CA ASP A 482 16.27 -27.86 -12.91
C ASP A 482 17.82 -27.82 -13.01
N PRO A 483 18.51 -28.97 -12.96
CA PRO A 483 19.96 -29.03 -13.05
C PRO A 483 20.51 -28.60 -14.43
N VAL A 484 19.71 -28.67 -15.50
CA VAL A 484 20.13 -28.31 -16.87
C VAL A 484 20.39 -26.80 -16.97
N LYS A 485 19.64 -25.98 -16.22
CA LYS A 485 19.80 -24.52 -16.20
C LYS A 485 21.02 -24.06 -15.42
N VAL A 486 21.56 -24.87 -14.51
CA VAL A 486 22.66 -24.49 -13.62
C VAL A 486 23.89 -24.06 -14.41
N GLY A 487 24.46 -22.90 -14.06
CA GLY A 487 25.62 -22.33 -14.72
C GLY A 487 25.33 -21.55 -16.02
N GLN A 488 24.13 -21.67 -16.60
CA GLN A 488 23.69 -20.86 -17.75
C GLN A 488 23.48 -19.39 -17.37
N ARG A 489 23.23 -18.52 -18.36
CA ARG A 489 22.93 -17.09 -18.16
C ARG A 489 21.64 -16.66 -18.85
N ILE A 490 20.75 -16.03 -18.09
CA ILE A 490 19.54 -15.37 -18.58
C ILE A 490 19.75 -13.85 -18.47
N HIS A 491 19.60 -13.12 -19.57
CA HIS A 491 19.77 -11.66 -19.64
C HIS A 491 21.11 -11.08 -19.12
N GLY A 492 22.11 -11.94 -18.93
CA GLY A 492 23.44 -11.64 -18.39
C GLY A 492 23.69 -12.20 -16.98
N VAL A 493 22.62 -12.46 -16.22
CA VAL A 493 22.65 -12.99 -14.83
C VAL A 493 22.73 -14.52 -14.85
N ARG A 494 23.51 -15.11 -13.95
CA ARG A 494 23.83 -16.55 -13.98
C ARG A 494 22.91 -17.36 -13.05
N VAL A 495 22.55 -18.57 -13.45
CA VAL A 495 21.98 -19.57 -12.54
C VAL A 495 23.12 -20.14 -11.69
N LEU A 496 23.05 -19.94 -10.37
CA LEU A 496 24.13 -20.23 -9.42
C LEU A 496 24.13 -21.68 -8.91
N GLY A 497 22.97 -22.34 -8.92
CA GLY A 497 22.78 -23.72 -8.45
C GLY A 497 21.31 -24.06 -8.20
N THR A 498 21.05 -25.26 -7.68
CA THR A 498 19.74 -25.73 -7.19
C THR A 498 19.56 -25.46 -5.70
N ARG A 499 18.41 -25.81 -5.10
CA ARG A 499 18.16 -25.69 -3.64
C ARG A 499 19.26 -26.31 -2.78
N ARG A 500 19.91 -27.39 -3.25
CA ARG A 500 21.03 -28.06 -2.55
C ARG A 500 22.30 -27.19 -2.46
N ALA A 501 22.47 -26.24 -3.37
CA ALA A 501 23.57 -25.28 -3.35
C ALA A 501 23.28 -24.02 -2.50
N LEU A 502 22.03 -23.82 -2.05
CA LEU A 502 21.56 -22.64 -1.34
C LEU A 502 22.47 -22.22 -0.16
N PRO A 503 22.97 -23.11 0.73
CA PRO A 503 23.85 -22.68 1.83
C PRO A 503 25.11 -21.95 1.34
N ARG A 504 25.78 -22.52 0.33
CA ARG A 504 26.99 -21.95 -0.27
C ARG A 504 26.70 -20.67 -1.04
N ILE A 505 25.51 -20.56 -1.64
CA ILE A 505 25.08 -19.35 -2.36
C ILE A 505 24.80 -18.21 -1.38
N MET A 506 24.04 -18.46 -0.30
CA MET A 506 23.71 -17.44 0.69
C MET A 506 24.95 -16.91 1.41
N GLU A 507 25.88 -17.79 1.79
CA GLU A 507 27.15 -17.40 2.43
C GLU A 507 28.06 -16.58 1.48
N ARG A 508 28.21 -17.03 0.24
CA ARG A 508 29.12 -16.40 -0.75
C ARG A 508 28.55 -15.12 -1.34
N GLU A 509 27.25 -15.09 -1.65
CA GLU A 509 26.62 -13.98 -2.37
C GLU A 509 25.83 -13.02 -1.49
N LYS A 510 25.48 -13.36 -0.24
CA LYS A 510 24.87 -12.44 0.75
C LYS A 510 23.80 -11.51 0.16
N PRO A 511 22.68 -12.07 -0.37
CA PRO A 511 21.55 -11.26 -0.83
C PRO A 511 20.97 -10.40 0.29
N HIS A 512 20.34 -9.29 -0.10
CA HIS A 512 19.54 -8.45 0.79
C HIS A 512 18.05 -8.84 0.75
N GLU A 513 17.63 -9.55 -0.30
CA GLU A 513 16.25 -9.96 -0.54
C GLU A 513 16.24 -11.17 -1.51
N VAL A 514 15.24 -12.05 -1.40
CA VAL A 514 15.05 -13.22 -2.28
C VAL A 514 13.65 -13.19 -2.91
N LEU A 515 13.59 -13.17 -4.24
CA LEU A 515 12.33 -13.13 -5.00
C LEU A 515 12.01 -14.51 -5.57
N VAL A 516 10.88 -15.10 -5.17
CA VAL A 516 10.37 -16.38 -5.67
C VAL A 516 9.47 -16.13 -6.89
N ALA A 517 10.01 -16.43 -8.07
CA ALA A 517 9.40 -16.26 -9.38
C ALA A 517 8.73 -17.55 -9.88
N LEU A 518 7.81 -18.10 -9.07
CA LEU A 518 7.07 -19.34 -9.35
C LEU A 518 5.54 -19.10 -9.31
N PRO A 519 4.97 -18.24 -10.18
CA PRO A 519 3.58 -17.78 -10.08
C PRO A 519 2.52 -18.88 -10.30
N ASP A 520 2.86 -19.93 -11.05
CA ASP A 520 2.03 -21.11 -11.30
C ASP A 520 2.59 -22.37 -10.60
N GLY A 521 3.42 -22.17 -9.56
CA GLY A 521 4.02 -23.26 -8.79
C GLY A 521 3.02 -23.91 -7.83
N ASP A 522 3.13 -25.22 -7.63
CA ASP A 522 2.38 -25.93 -6.59
C ASP A 522 2.68 -25.32 -5.19
N PRO A 523 1.66 -25.04 -4.35
CA PRO A 523 1.87 -24.45 -3.02
C PRO A 523 2.84 -25.24 -2.12
N SER A 524 2.95 -26.56 -2.27
CA SER A 524 3.94 -27.39 -1.56
C SER A 524 5.38 -27.13 -2.04
N VAL A 525 5.56 -26.84 -3.34
CA VAL A 525 6.86 -26.45 -3.92
C VAL A 525 7.24 -25.05 -3.42
N ILE A 526 6.32 -24.08 -3.46
CA ILE A 526 6.57 -22.73 -2.93
C ILE A 526 6.91 -22.79 -1.43
N ARG A 527 6.14 -23.54 -0.63
CA ARG A 527 6.40 -23.72 0.80
C ARG A 527 7.77 -24.35 1.08
N SER A 528 8.11 -25.44 0.39
CA SER A 528 9.41 -26.11 0.57
C SER A 528 10.61 -25.28 0.06
N VAL A 529 10.38 -24.23 -0.74
CA VAL A 529 11.38 -23.21 -1.09
C VAL A 529 11.51 -22.18 0.05
N VAL A 530 10.40 -21.70 0.60
CA VAL A 530 10.38 -20.78 1.74
C VAL A 530 11.01 -21.41 2.99
N GLU A 531 10.68 -22.66 3.31
CA GLU A 531 11.28 -23.44 4.40
C GLU A 531 12.80 -23.61 4.23
N ALA A 532 13.27 -23.84 2.99
CA ALA A 532 14.70 -23.93 2.70
C ALA A 532 15.42 -22.57 2.82
N LEU A 533 14.72 -21.44 2.62
CA LEU A 533 15.24 -20.08 2.77
C LEU A 533 15.17 -19.56 4.22
N GLN A 534 14.24 -20.08 5.04
CA GLN A 534 13.98 -19.67 6.41
C GLN A 534 15.22 -19.57 7.33
N PRO A 535 16.24 -20.47 7.27
CA PRO A 535 17.41 -20.40 8.16
C PRO A 535 18.28 -19.15 7.98
N TYR A 536 18.21 -18.46 6.83
CA TYR A 536 19.16 -17.41 6.48
C TYR A 536 18.74 -15.99 6.91
N LYS A 537 17.55 -15.82 7.50
CA LYS A 537 16.99 -14.52 7.94
C LYS A 537 17.01 -13.41 6.86
N VAL A 538 16.90 -13.76 5.57
CA VAL A 538 16.79 -12.79 4.46
C VAL A 538 15.32 -12.60 4.09
N PRO A 539 14.83 -11.36 3.84
CA PRO A 539 13.48 -11.11 3.35
C PRO A 539 13.15 -11.92 2.08
N ILE A 540 11.96 -12.54 2.06
CA ILE A 540 11.46 -13.35 0.95
C ILE A 540 10.21 -12.68 0.38
N THR A 541 10.12 -12.61 -0.95
CA THR A 541 8.98 -12.00 -1.65
C THR A 541 8.56 -12.87 -2.82
N THR A 542 7.28 -12.84 -3.20
CA THR A 542 6.69 -13.70 -4.25
C THR A 542 6.13 -12.87 -5.41
N LEU A 543 5.94 -13.49 -6.57
CA LEU A 543 5.04 -12.96 -7.60
C LEU A 543 3.59 -13.38 -7.33
N PRO A 544 2.58 -12.53 -7.61
CA PRO A 544 1.19 -12.96 -7.69
C PRO A 544 0.94 -13.87 -8.89
N ALA A 545 -0.15 -14.64 -8.84
CA ALA A 545 -0.53 -15.58 -9.89
C ALA A 545 -1.02 -14.88 -11.16
N LEU A 546 -0.90 -15.55 -12.30
CA LEU A 546 -1.18 -14.97 -13.63
C LEU A 546 -2.63 -14.45 -13.82
N ARG A 547 -3.57 -14.93 -13.00
CA ARG A 547 -5.01 -14.58 -13.09
C ARG A 547 -5.29 -13.14 -12.67
N ASP A 548 -4.55 -12.58 -11.72
CA ASP A 548 -4.71 -11.19 -11.25
C ASP A 548 -4.20 -10.15 -12.29
N ILE A 549 -3.42 -10.61 -13.28
CA ILE A 549 -2.66 -9.76 -14.21
C ILE A 549 -3.54 -9.28 -15.38
N LEU A 550 -4.67 -9.93 -15.64
CA LEU A 550 -5.56 -9.63 -16.78
C LEU A 550 -6.19 -8.22 -16.75
N ASN A 551 -6.25 -7.57 -15.59
CA ASN A 551 -6.82 -6.21 -15.44
C ASN A 551 -5.87 -5.05 -15.84
N GLY A 552 -4.80 -5.33 -16.60
CA GLY A 552 -4.07 -4.34 -17.41
C GLY A 552 -3.25 -3.28 -16.68
N LYS A 553 -3.18 -3.30 -15.36
CA LYS A 553 -2.49 -2.28 -14.52
C LYS A 553 -1.16 -2.79 -13.95
N PHE A 554 -0.15 -2.93 -14.80
CA PHE A 554 1.23 -3.15 -14.33
C PHE A 554 1.77 -1.89 -13.62
N VAL A 555 1.98 -2.00 -12.30
CA VAL A 555 2.80 -1.06 -11.52
C VAL A 555 3.76 -1.89 -10.67
N VAL A 556 5.06 -1.58 -10.74
CA VAL A 556 6.13 -2.32 -10.04
C VAL A 556 6.07 -2.15 -8.51
N ASP A 557 5.23 -1.23 -8.02
CA ASP A 557 4.90 -1.03 -6.60
C ASP A 557 4.21 -2.25 -5.95
N GLN A 558 3.80 -3.27 -6.71
CA GLN A 558 3.15 -4.49 -6.17
C GLN A 558 4.13 -5.67 -5.97
N ILE A 559 5.36 -5.37 -5.55
CA ILE A 559 6.20 -6.31 -4.80
C ILE A 559 5.55 -6.50 -3.41
N ARG A 560 4.54 -7.38 -3.34
CA ARG A 560 3.84 -7.75 -2.10
C ARG A 560 4.58 -8.91 -1.41
N GLY A 561 4.66 -8.87 -0.08
CA GLY A 561 4.99 -10.07 0.71
C GLY A 561 3.91 -11.14 0.53
N LEU A 562 4.19 -12.39 0.97
CA LEU A 562 3.24 -13.51 0.87
C LEU A 562 1.85 -13.11 1.37
N SER A 563 0.81 -13.61 0.70
CA SER A 563 -0.57 -13.33 1.11
C SER A 563 -0.90 -14.01 2.45
N ILE A 564 -1.95 -13.52 3.08
CA ILE A 564 -2.50 -14.14 4.30
C ILE A 564 -3.05 -15.55 3.97
N ASP A 565 -3.46 -15.78 2.73
CA ASP A 565 -4.15 -16.97 2.28
C ASP A 565 -3.16 -18.12 1.99
N ASP A 566 -1.94 -17.80 1.53
CA ASP A 566 -0.80 -18.72 1.39
C ASP A 566 -0.38 -19.41 2.71
N LEU A 567 -0.79 -18.86 3.87
CA LEU A 567 -0.54 -19.44 5.18
C LEU A 567 -1.35 -20.72 5.46
N LEU A 568 -2.41 -21.01 4.69
CA LEU A 568 -3.19 -22.24 4.88
C LEU A 568 -2.57 -23.45 4.16
N PRO A 569 -2.61 -24.67 4.71
CA PRO A 569 -2.07 -25.88 4.05
C PRO A 569 -2.93 -26.46 2.91
N ARG A 570 -3.84 -25.70 2.28
CA ARG A 570 -5.00 -26.29 1.58
C ARG A 570 -5.19 -25.79 0.16
N ALA A 571 -5.50 -26.72 -0.74
CA ALA A 571 -5.99 -26.43 -2.08
C ALA A 571 -7.48 -26.01 -2.03
N PRO A 572 -7.91 -25.09 -2.93
CA PRO A 572 -9.30 -24.66 -3.04
C PRO A 572 -10.23 -25.82 -3.44
N VAL A 573 -11.52 -25.75 -3.07
CA VAL A 573 -12.46 -26.87 -3.28
C VAL A 573 -12.99 -26.89 -4.71
N GLY A 574 -12.55 -27.89 -5.49
CA GLY A 574 -13.07 -28.19 -6.82
C GLY A 574 -14.45 -28.86 -6.79
N LEU A 575 -15.44 -28.25 -6.14
CA LEU A 575 -16.81 -28.74 -6.12
C LEU A 575 -17.56 -28.37 -7.41
N ASN A 576 -18.43 -29.27 -7.87
CA ASN A 576 -19.30 -29.03 -9.02
C ASN A 576 -20.39 -28.00 -8.66
N SER A 577 -20.42 -26.86 -9.36
CA SER A 577 -21.34 -25.75 -9.13
C SER A 577 -22.81 -26.03 -9.48
N ALA A 578 -23.10 -27.01 -10.35
CA ALA A 578 -24.44 -27.22 -10.91
C ALA A 578 -25.60 -27.43 -9.89
N PRO A 579 -25.40 -27.95 -8.66
CA PRO A 579 -26.44 -27.94 -7.63
C PRO A 579 -26.76 -26.52 -7.11
N VAL A 580 -25.74 -25.68 -6.95
CA VAL A 580 -25.86 -24.30 -6.43
C VAL A 580 -26.49 -23.38 -7.47
N GLU A 581 -26.05 -23.51 -8.71
CA GLU A 581 -26.63 -22.84 -9.88
C GLU A 581 -28.14 -23.11 -9.99
N ARG A 582 -28.55 -24.39 -9.90
CA ARG A 582 -29.99 -24.78 -9.91
C ARG A 582 -30.78 -24.36 -8.67
N LEU A 583 -30.12 -24.00 -7.56
CA LEU A 583 -30.79 -23.41 -6.41
C LEU A 583 -31.06 -21.91 -6.63
N ILE A 584 -30.07 -21.18 -7.17
CA ILE A 584 -30.04 -19.71 -7.17
C ILE A 584 -30.61 -19.08 -8.45
N ALA A 585 -30.36 -19.69 -9.61
CA ALA A 585 -30.71 -19.11 -10.91
C ALA A 585 -32.21 -18.80 -11.00
N GLY A 586 -32.55 -17.56 -11.36
CA GLY A 586 -33.94 -17.11 -11.43
C GLY A 586 -34.70 -17.07 -10.09
N LYS A 587 -34.02 -17.00 -8.94
CA LYS A 587 -34.62 -16.72 -7.62
C LYS A 587 -34.33 -15.28 -7.15
N ARG A 588 -35.23 -14.67 -6.37
CA ARG A 588 -34.92 -13.45 -5.61
C ARG A 588 -34.33 -13.85 -4.26
N VAL A 589 -33.17 -13.31 -3.93
CA VAL A 589 -32.35 -13.75 -2.79
C VAL A 589 -32.14 -12.62 -1.80
N LEU A 590 -32.61 -12.80 -0.56
CA LEU A 590 -32.39 -11.85 0.54
C LEU A 590 -31.17 -12.27 1.35
N ILE A 591 -30.21 -11.36 1.52
CA ILE A 591 -29.00 -11.55 2.31
C ILE A 591 -29.02 -10.54 3.45
N THR A 592 -29.23 -11.01 4.69
CA THR A 592 -29.17 -10.13 5.87
C THR A 592 -27.76 -10.12 6.45
N GLY A 593 -27.26 -8.94 6.85
CA GLY A 593 -25.87 -8.75 7.24
C GLY A 593 -24.94 -8.64 6.04
N ALA A 594 -25.45 -8.10 4.92
CA ALA A 594 -24.76 -8.05 3.62
C ALA A 594 -23.43 -7.26 3.63
N GLY A 595 -23.26 -6.29 4.53
CA GLY A 595 -22.00 -5.58 4.73
C GLY A 595 -21.00 -6.34 5.63
N GLY A 596 -21.41 -7.45 6.24
CA GLY A 596 -20.54 -8.33 7.00
C GLY A 596 -19.61 -9.15 6.11
N SER A 597 -18.47 -9.62 6.64
CA SER A 597 -17.46 -10.35 5.85
C SER A 597 -17.96 -11.68 5.25
N ILE A 598 -19.01 -12.30 5.80
CA ILE A 598 -19.66 -13.48 5.20
C ILE A 598 -20.82 -13.06 4.28
N GLY A 599 -21.62 -12.06 4.66
CA GLY A 599 -22.73 -11.57 3.84
C GLY A 599 -22.29 -10.95 2.52
N SER A 600 -21.18 -10.22 2.52
CA SER A 600 -20.60 -9.62 1.30
C SER A 600 -20.06 -10.68 0.34
N GLU A 601 -19.45 -11.73 0.86
CA GLU A 601 -18.97 -12.85 0.03
C GLU A 601 -20.13 -13.72 -0.47
N LEU A 602 -21.15 -13.97 0.36
CA LEU A 602 -22.42 -14.54 -0.10
C LEU A 602 -22.99 -13.71 -1.25
N SER A 603 -23.00 -12.39 -1.13
CA SER A 603 -23.51 -11.49 -2.17
C SER A 603 -22.73 -11.60 -3.48
N ARG A 604 -21.39 -11.62 -3.44
CA ARG A 604 -20.54 -11.84 -4.62
C ARG A 604 -20.75 -13.21 -5.27
N GLN A 605 -20.78 -14.29 -4.48
CA GLN A 605 -20.93 -15.63 -5.05
C GLN A 605 -22.34 -15.90 -5.55
N ILE A 606 -23.38 -15.40 -4.88
CA ILE A 606 -24.78 -15.51 -5.31
C ILE A 606 -25.00 -14.71 -6.61
N ALA A 607 -24.36 -13.54 -6.77
CA ALA A 607 -24.40 -12.76 -8.01
C ALA A 607 -23.85 -13.51 -9.24
N ALA A 608 -22.90 -14.42 -9.06
CA ALA A 608 -22.31 -15.21 -10.13
C ALA A 608 -23.20 -16.37 -10.64
N PHE A 609 -24.36 -16.62 -10.02
CA PHE A 609 -25.30 -17.70 -10.38
C PHE A 609 -26.64 -17.19 -10.96
N GLU A 610 -26.63 -16.01 -11.58
CA GLU A 610 -27.77 -15.39 -12.29
C GLU A 610 -29.15 -15.45 -11.56
N PRO A 611 -29.25 -15.00 -10.29
CA PRO A 611 -30.54 -14.83 -9.62
C PRO A 611 -31.40 -13.74 -10.27
N GLU A 612 -32.71 -13.81 -10.03
CA GLU A 612 -33.72 -12.84 -10.50
C GLU A 612 -33.50 -11.43 -9.90
N ALA A 613 -33.12 -11.38 -8.63
CA ALA A 613 -32.72 -10.17 -7.92
C ALA A 613 -31.95 -10.52 -6.63
N ILE A 614 -31.09 -9.61 -6.16
CA ILE A 614 -30.41 -9.72 -4.86
C ILE A 614 -30.82 -8.55 -3.98
N ILE A 615 -31.28 -8.85 -2.76
CA ILE A 615 -31.69 -7.87 -1.76
C ILE A 615 -30.66 -7.88 -0.64
N LEU A 616 -29.95 -6.77 -0.49
CA LEU A 616 -28.85 -6.60 0.46
C LEU A 616 -29.39 -5.88 1.70
N TYR A 617 -29.67 -6.61 2.77
CA TYR A 617 -30.28 -6.08 3.98
C TYR A 617 -29.26 -5.90 5.10
N GLU A 618 -29.02 -4.67 5.54
CA GLU A 618 -27.91 -4.34 6.44
C GLU A 618 -28.22 -3.10 7.30
N ARG A 619 -27.76 -3.12 8.55
CA ARG A 619 -27.88 -1.99 9.49
C ARG A 619 -26.72 -1.00 9.32
N TYR A 620 -25.53 -1.49 8.96
CA TYR A 620 -24.33 -0.67 8.79
C TYR A 620 -24.22 -0.06 7.39
N GLU A 621 -24.63 1.20 7.26
CA GLU A 621 -24.62 2.02 6.03
C GLU A 621 -23.37 1.85 5.15
N ASN A 622 -22.17 2.10 5.69
CA ASN A 622 -20.94 1.99 4.89
C ASN A 622 -20.73 0.56 4.35
N GLY A 623 -20.98 -0.46 5.17
CA GLY A 623 -20.83 -1.85 4.76
C GLY A 623 -21.81 -2.24 3.65
N LEU A 624 -23.01 -1.68 3.67
CA LEU A 624 -24.00 -1.83 2.59
C LEU A 624 -23.57 -1.08 1.33
N TYR A 625 -23.08 0.15 1.46
CA TYR A 625 -22.57 0.96 0.35
C TYR A 625 -21.38 0.27 -0.33
N ASP A 626 -20.41 -0.22 0.43
CA ASP A 626 -19.21 -0.89 -0.08
C ASP A 626 -19.57 -2.12 -0.93
N ILE A 627 -20.42 -3.05 -0.43
CA ILE A 627 -20.85 -4.23 -1.21
C ILE A 627 -21.76 -3.87 -2.40
N THR A 628 -22.54 -2.80 -2.30
CA THR A 628 -23.39 -2.35 -3.42
C THR A 628 -22.53 -1.90 -4.60
N ASN A 629 -21.49 -1.10 -4.34
CA ASN A 629 -20.57 -0.66 -5.39
C ASN A 629 -19.71 -1.82 -5.92
N ASP A 630 -19.25 -2.74 -5.06
CA ASP A 630 -18.49 -3.94 -5.44
C ASP A 630 -19.24 -4.80 -6.48
N LEU A 631 -20.56 -4.99 -6.32
CA LEU A 631 -21.38 -5.70 -7.32
C LEU A 631 -21.65 -4.88 -8.60
N LEU A 632 -21.79 -3.55 -8.50
CA LEU A 632 -22.07 -2.68 -9.65
C LEU A 632 -20.82 -2.47 -10.53
N ASP A 633 -19.66 -2.20 -9.92
CA ASP A 633 -18.36 -2.05 -10.60
C ASP A 633 -17.91 -3.38 -11.24
N GLY A 634 -18.34 -4.52 -10.69
CA GLY A 634 -18.16 -5.85 -11.27
C GLY A 634 -18.94 -6.12 -12.57
N ALA A 635 -19.71 -5.15 -13.06
CA ALA A 635 -20.60 -5.26 -14.23
C ALA A 635 -21.63 -6.39 -14.13
N THR A 636 -22.10 -6.69 -12.92
CA THR A 636 -23.12 -7.72 -12.66
C THR A 636 -24.44 -7.36 -13.39
N PRO A 637 -25.00 -8.24 -14.24
CA PRO A 637 -26.26 -7.96 -14.96
C PRO A 637 -27.53 -8.11 -14.10
N VAL A 638 -27.38 -8.52 -12.84
CA VAL A 638 -28.46 -8.84 -11.90
C VAL A 638 -28.98 -7.57 -11.20
N PRO A 639 -30.32 -7.41 -11.04
CA PRO A 639 -30.89 -6.36 -10.20
C PRO A 639 -30.46 -6.47 -8.72
N VAL A 640 -29.68 -5.50 -8.25
CA VAL A 640 -29.26 -5.37 -6.84
C VAL A 640 -30.11 -4.31 -6.15
N SER A 641 -30.73 -4.66 -5.01
CA SER A 641 -31.52 -3.76 -4.17
C SER A 641 -30.85 -3.57 -2.80
N PRO A 642 -30.19 -2.42 -2.55
CA PRO A 642 -29.61 -2.11 -1.25
C PRO A 642 -30.67 -1.59 -0.28
N VAL A 643 -30.87 -2.30 0.82
CA VAL A 643 -31.94 -2.03 1.79
C VAL A 643 -31.34 -1.80 3.17
N ILE A 644 -31.20 -0.53 3.56
CA ILE A 644 -30.84 -0.20 4.94
C ILE A 644 -32.00 -0.57 5.87
N GLY A 645 -31.70 -1.30 6.94
CA GLY A 645 -32.70 -1.85 7.84
C GLY A 645 -32.10 -2.67 8.97
N ASP A 646 -32.90 -2.92 10.00
CA ASP A 646 -32.49 -3.66 11.19
C ASP A 646 -33.28 -4.96 11.34
N VAL A 647 -32.61 -6.08 11.61
CA VAL A 647 -33.28 -7.39 11.78
C VAL A 647 -34.17 -7.43 13.03
N THR A 648 -33.97 -6.50 13.98
CA THR A 648 -34.87 -6.29 15.12
C THR A 648 -36.03 -5.32 14.85
N ASP A 649 -36.10 -4.66 13.69
CA ASP A 649 -37.26 -3.89 13.26
C ASP A 649 -38.24 -4.78 12.47
N ARG A 650 -39.20 -5.35 13.21
CA ARG A 650 -40.28 -6.20 12.68
C ARG A 650 -41.12 -5.50 11.61
N ALA A 651 -41.27 -4.17 11.64
CA ALA A 651 -42.09 -3.43 10.68
C ALA A 651 -41.33 -3.24 9.35
N ARG A 652 -40.08 -2.75 9.42
CA ARG A 652 -39.19 -2.62 8.24
C ARG A 652 -38.95 -3.97 7.57
N LEU A 653 -38.69 -5.01 8.36
CA LEU A 653 -38.46 -6.36 7.87
C LEU A 653 -39.69 -6.95 7.16
N ASN A 654 -40.89 -6.85 7.74
CA ASN A 654 -42.12 -7.32 7.11
C ASN A 654 -42.42 -6.57 5.79
N ALA A 655 -42.18 -5.25 5.74
CA ALA A 655 -42.35 -4.46 4.52
C ALA A 655 -41.43 -4.95 3.39
N VAL A 656 -40.15 -5.13 3.67
CA VAL A 656 -39.12 -5.59 2.72
C VAL A 656 -39.41 -7.01 2.22
N MET A 657 -39.88 -7.91 3.09
CA MET A 657 -40.33 -9.25 2.69
C MET A 657 -41.55 -9.20 1.76
N ALA A 658 -42.53 -8.32 2.03
CA ALA A 658 -43.74 -8.19 1.22
C ALA A 658 -43.50 -7.50 -0.14
N GLU A 659 -42.55 -6.56 -0.19
CA GLU A 659 -42.11 -5.82 -1.37
C GLU A 659 -41.32 -6.71 -2.33
N HIS A 660 -40.22 -7.33 -1.86
CA HIS A 660 -39.33 -8.10 -2.74
C HIS A 660 -39.68 -9.60 -2.84
N ARG A 661 -40.46 -10.14 -1.91
CA ARG A 661 -40.93 -11.55 -1.89
C ARG A 661 -39.81 -12.56 -2.18
N PRO A 662 -38.72 -12.59 -1.40
CA PRO A 662 -37.58 -13.46 -1.67
C PRO A 662 -37.98 -14.94 -1.63
N GLN A 663 -37.46 -15.75 -2.56
CA GLN A 663 -37.57 -17.21 -2.52
C GLN A 663 -36.52 -17.82 -1.59
N LEU A 664 -35.33 -17.19 -1.48
CA LEU A 664 -34.21 -17.66 -0.66
C LEU A 664 -33.79 -16.59 0.36
N VAL A 665 -33.46 -17.00 1.59
CA VAL A 665 -32.95 -16.12 2.66
C VAL A 665 -31.65 -16.66 3.23
N PHE A 666 -30.57 -15.89 3.15
CA PHE A 666 -29.29 -16.18 3.80
C PHE A 666 -29.09 -15.24 5.00
N HIS A 667 -29.11 -15.80 6.20
CA HIS A 667 -29.07 -15.05 7.45
C HIS A 667 -27.66 -15.03 8.06
N ALA A 668 -26.88 -13.98 7.73
CA ALA A 668 -25.53 -13.73 8.22
C ALA A 668 -25.43 -12.56 9.23
N ALA A 669 -26.54 -11.88 9.55
CA ALA A 669 -26.58 -10.79 10.52
C ALA A 669 -26.43 -11.31 11.96
N ALA A 670 -25.26 -11.10 12.58
CA ALA A 670 -25.01 -11.49 13.97
C ALA A 670 -23.92 -10.61 14.64
N HIS A 671 -24.03 -10.39 15.95
CA HIS A 671 -22.94 -9.91 16.77
C HIS A 671 -22.00 -11.06 17.14
N LYS A 672 -20.78 -11.07 16.59
CA LYS A 672 -19.80 -12.18 16.68
C LYS A 672 -18.68 -12.01 17.71
N HIS A 673 -18.51 -10.83 18.30
CA HIS A 673 -17.33 -10.50 19.11
C HIS A 673 -17.52 -10.90 20.57
N VAL A 674 -17.06 -12.10 20.95
CA VAL A 674 -17.17 -12.67 22.31
C VAL A 674 -16.92 -11.62 23.42
N PRO A 675 -15.77 -10.90 23.49
CA PRO A 675 -15.51 -9.99 24.62
C PRO A 675 -16.45 -8.78 24.69
N LEU A 676 -17.08 -8.39 23.59
CA LEU A 676 -18.10 -7.32 23.58
C LEU A 676 -19.47 -7.86 23.99
N MET A 677 -19.78 -9.11 23.68
CA MET A 677 -21.04 -9.77 24.05
C MET A 677 -21.04 -10.25 25.52
N GLU A 678 -19.88 -10.58 26.08
CA GLU A 678 -19.73 -10.77 27.53
C GLU A 678 -19.99 -9.47 28.32
N GLN A 679 -19.73 -8.31 27.70
CA GLN A 679 -20.01 -6.98 28.30
C GLN A 679 -21.43 -6.49 28.03
N ASN A 680 -22.02 -6.87 26.89
CA ASN A 680 -23.33 -6.41 26.43
C ASN A 680 -24.26 -7.61 26.13
N PRO A 681 -24.51 -8.50 27.11
CA PRO A 681 -25.20 -9.76 26.86
C PRO A 681 -26.67 -9.57 26.46
N CYS A 682 -27.33 -8.50 26.93
CA CYS A 682 -28.67 -8.12 26.50
C CYS A 682 -28.73 -7.82 24.99
N GLU A 683 -27.71 -7.16 24.43
CA GLU A 683 -27.64 -6.86 23.00
C GLU A 683 -27.32 -8.11 22.17
N ALA A 684 -26.56 -9.06 22.74
CA ALA A 684 -26.37 -10.38 22.15
C ALA A 684 -27.73 -11.11 21.98
N VAL A 685 -28.60 -11.12 23.00
CA VAL A 685 -29.94 -11.73 22.90
C VAL A 685 -30.83 -10.98 21.91
N LYS A 686 -30.91 -9.64 21.99
CA LYS A 686 -31.71 -8.84 21.04
C LYS A 686 -31.32 -9.10 19.59
N ASN A 687 -30.03 -9.01 19.26
CA ASN A 687 -29.58 -9.16 17.88
C ASN A 687 -29.58 -10.64 17.42
N ASN A 688 -28.98 -11.55 18.20
CA ASN A 688 -28.73 -12.92 17.75
C ASN A 688 -29.89 -13.89 18.02
N VAL A 689 -30.79 -13.59 18.96
CA VAL A 689 -31.97 -14.44 19.25
C VAL A 689 -33.23 -13.80 18.67
N ALA A 690 -33.58 -12.60 19.14
CA ALA A 690 -34.80 -11.93 18.69
C ALA A 690 -34.74 -11.56 17.19
N GLY A 691 -33.60 -11.04 16.73
CA GLY A 691 -33.35 -10.78 15.31
C GLY A 691 -33.51 -12.04 14.45
N THR A 692 -32.86 -13.16 14.81
CA THR A 692 -33.02 -14.42 14.06
C THR A 692 -34.45 -14.92 14.06
N ARG A 693 -35.16 -14.89 15.21
CA ARG A 693 -36.59 -15.23 15.29
C ARG A 693 -37.42 -14.37 14.35
N MET A 694 -37.20 -13.06 14.32
CA MET A 694 -37.96 -12.14 13.47
C MET A 694 -37.75 -12.40 11.97
N VAL A 695 -36.52 -12.70 11.51
CA VAL A 695 -36.29 -13.05 10.09
C VAL A 695 -36.84 -14.44 9.76
N ALA A 696 -36.73 -15.43 10.65
CA ALA A 696 -37.30 -16.76 10.43
C ALA A 696 -38.84 -16.74 10.38
N GLU A 697 -39.49 -16.05 11.32
CA GLU A 697 -40.95 -15.81 11.29
C GLU A 697 -41.39 -15.07 10.03
N ALA A 698 -40.65 -14.03 9.61
CA ALA A 698 -41.00 -13.25 8.43
C ALA A 698 -40.82 -14.07 7.14
N ALA A 699 -39.86 -14.99 7.10
CA ALA A 699 -39.68 -15.96 6.02
C ALA A 699 -40.82 -16.98 5.96
N GLU A 700 -41.20 -17.59 7.11
CA GLU A 700 -42.34 -18.52 7.24
C GLU A 700 -43.65 -17.86 6.76
N ARG A 701 -43.93 -16.63 7.23
CA ARG A 701 -45.14 -15.86 6.86
C ARG A 701 -45.22 -15.48 5.37
N ASN A 702 -44.09 -15.29 4.71
CA ASN A 702 -44.06 -14.91 3.28
C ASN A 702 -43.85 -16.12 2.34
N GLY A 703 -43.72 -17.34 2.87
CA GLY A 703 -43.60 -18.55 2.07
C GLY A 703 -42.24 -18.69 1.36
N VAL A 704 -41.17 -18.21 1.98
CA VAL A 704 -39.77 -18.42 1.54
C VAL A 704 -39.53 -19.93 1.35
N GLU A 705 -38.86 -20.33 0.27
CA GLU A 705 -38.58 -21.74 -0.04
C GLU A 705 -37.49 -22.31 0.88
N LEU A 706 -36.39 -21.57 1.05
CA LEU A 706 -35.23 -21.97 1.86
C LEU A 706 -34.66 -20.80 2.67
N PHE A 707 -34.47 -21.01 3.96
CA PHE A 707 -33.77 -20.13 4.88
C PHE A 707 -32.51 -20.82 5.41
N VAL A 708 -31.37 -20.14 5.30
CA VAL A 708 -30.06 -20.65 5.73
C VAL A 708 -29.47 -19.79 6.84
N LEU A 709 -29.38 -20.34 8.05
CA LEU A 709 -28.70 -19.75 9.20
C LEU A 709 -27.18 -19.97 9.10
N VAL A 710 -26.41 -18.88 9.04
CA VAL A 710 -24.96 -18.91 9.28
C VAL A 710 -24.73 -19.06 10.79
N SER A 711 -24.13 -20.17 11.20
CA SER A 711 -23.75 -20.47 12.59
C SER A 711 -22.24 -20.65 12.74
N THR A 712 -21.79 -21.02 13.93
CA THR A 712 -20.38 -21.02 14.35
C THR A 712 -20.08 -22.21 15.26
N ASP A 713 -18.87 -22.75 15.15
CA ASP A 713 -18.23 -23.64 16.13
C ASP A 713 -18.50 -23.24 17.60
N LYS A 714 -18.56 -21.95 17.92
CA LYS A 714 -18.80 -21.44 19.29
C LYS A 714 -20.22 -21.68 19.82
N ALA A 715 -21.17 -22.11 18.98
CA ALA A 715 -22.48 -22.59 19.41
C ALA A 715 -22.43 -24.01 20.02
N VAL A 716 -21.35 -24.76 19.76
CA VAL A 716 -21.09 -26.09 20.33
C VAL A 716 -20.55 -25.95 21.76
N ASN A 717 -21.19 -26.63 22.72
CA ASN A 717 -20.85 -26.60 24.16
C ASN A 717 -20.44 -25.18 24.62
N PRO A 718 -21.34 -24.18 24.55
CA PRO A 718 -20.92 -22.78 24.57
C PRO A 718 -20.30 -22.39 25.91
N SER A 719 -19.20 -21.63 25.84
CA SER A 719 -18.50 -21.02 26.99
C SER A 719 -18.78 -19.52 27.14
N SER A 720 -19.44 -18.91 26.15
CA SER A 720 -19.70 -17.47 26.04
C SER A 720 -21.16 -17.18 25.71
N VAL A 721 -21.65 -16.00 26.08
CA VAL A 721 -23.00 -15.52 25.74
C VAL A 721 -23.18 -15.39 24.22
N MET A 722 -22.11 -15.06 23.48
CA MET A 722 -22.13 -15.06 22.02
C MET A 722 -22.42 -16.46 21.46
N GLY A 723 -21.72 -17.48 21.97
CA GLY A 723 -21.96 -18.88 21.63
C GLY A 723 -23.37 -19.36 22.03
N ALA A 724 -23.78 -19.06 23.26
CA ALA A 724 -25.09 -19.42 23.79
C ALA A 724 -26.24 -18.83 22.96
N THR A 725 -26.18 -17.53 22.65
CA THR A 725 -27.21 -16.86 21.82
C THR A 725 -27.26 -17.42 20.41
N LYS A 726 -26.11 -17.80 19.81
CA LYS A 726 -26.11 -18.53 18.54
C LYS A 726 -26.69 -19.94 18.67
N ARG A 727 -26.48 -20.67 19.78
CA ARG A 727 -27.13 -21.98 20.00
C ARG A 727 -28.65 -21.86 20.18
N VAL A 728 -29.16 -20.83 20.85
CA VAL A 728 -30.62 -20.56 20.89
C VAL A 728 -31.16 -20.27 19.49
N ALA A 729 -30.42 -19.52 18.66
CA ALA A 729 -30.78 -19.30 17.26
C ALA A 729 -30.82 -20.60 16.42
N GLU A 730 -29.96 -21.58 16.71
CA GLU A 730 -30.08 -22.92 16.11
C GLU A 730 -31.37 -23.63 16.57
N LEU A 731 -31.68 -23.60 17.87
CA LEU A 731 -32.87 -24.26 18.42
C LEU A 731 -34.18 -23.70 17.84
N ILE A 732 -34.30 -22.37 17.70
CA ILE A 732 -35.45 -21.72 17.04
C ILE A 732 -35.64 -22.28 15.62
N LEU A 733 -34.55 -22.39 14.86
CA LEU A 733 -34.58 -22.90 13.49
C LEU A 733 -34.88 -24.40 13.42
N GLN A 734 -34.46 -25.18 14.42
CA GLN A 734 -34.76 -26.61 14.53
C GLN A 734 -36.21 -26.90 14.95
N THR A 735 -36.85 -26.05 15.77
CA THR A 735 -38.26 -26.24 16.15
C THR A 735 -39.25 -25.64 15.15
N MET A 736 -38.85 -24.60 14.40
CA MET A 736 -39.62 -24.13 13.25
C MET A 736 -39.55 -25.09 12.05
N ALA A 737 -38.48 -25.87 11.90
CA ALA A 737 -38.39 -26.92 10.91
C ALA A 737 -39.51 -27.97 11.05
N GLY A 738 -39.90 -28.58 9.92
CA GLY A 738 -41.03 -29.51 9.86
C GLY A 738 -42.42 -28.85 9.93
N HIS A 739 -42.50 -27.56 10.30
CA HIS A 739 -43.71 -26.75 10.26
C HIS A 739 -43.73 -25.83 9.03
N GLY A 740 -44.93 -25.53 8.52
CA GLY A 740 -45.10 -24.63 7.37
C GLY A 740 -44.57 -25.18 6.04
N ARG A 741 -44.15 -24.27 5.15
CA ARG A 741 -43.61 -24.59 3.81
C ARG A 741 -42.12 -24.28 3.65
N THR A 742 -41.55 -23.49 4.55
CA THR A 742 -40.15 -23.04 4.47
C THR A 742 -39.21 -24.16 4.92
N SER A 743 -38.17 -24.41 4.12
CA SER A 743 -37.07 -25.27 4.53
C SER A 743 -36.10 -24.46 5.39
N PHE A 744 -35.84 -24.90 6.61
CA PHE A 744 -34.89 -24.26 7.53
C PHE A 744 -33.60 -25.07 7.61
N LEU A 745 -32.46 -24.40 7.44
CA LEU A 745 -31.13 -25.00 7.40
C LEU A 745 -30.16 -24.26 8.32
N THR A 746 -29.25 -24.98 8.97
CA THR A 746 -28.16 -24.39 9.77
C THR A 746 -26.81 -24.91 9.29
N VAL A 747 -25.84 -24.01 9.06
CA VAL A 747 -24.47 -24.39 8.71
C VAL A 747 -23.48 -23.79 9.71
N ARG A 748 -22.75 -24.64 10.42
CA ARG A 748 -21.66 -24.28 11.35
C ARG A 748 -20.31 -24.34 10.66
N PHE A 749 -19.43 -23.39 10.98
CA PHE A 749 -18.00 -23.45 10.66
C PHE A 749 -17.14 -22.71 11.70
N GLY A 750 -15.82 -22.88 11.60
CA GLY A 750 -14.86 -22.25 12.51
C GLY A 750 -14.50 -20.81 12.14
N ASN A 751 -13.32 -20.34 12.53
CA ASN A 751 -12.88 -19.00 12.14
C ASN A 751 -12.57 -18.93 10.63
N VAL A 752 -12.86 -17.79 10.01
CA VAL A 752 -12.44 -17.46 8.64
C VAL A 752 -11.35 -16.38 8.63
N LEU A 753 -10.35 -16.55 7.76
CA LEU A 753 -9.25 -15.58 7.58
C LEU A 753 -9.76 -14.24 7.02
N GLY A 754 -8.97 -13.19 7.20
CA GLY A 754 -9.25 -11.83 6.69
C GLY A 754 -10.44 -11.08 7.32
N SER A 755 -11.40 -11.77 7.95
CA SER A 755 -12.69 -11.16 8.35
C SER A 755 -12.56 -9.98 9.32
N ASN A 756 -13.52 -9.05 9.24
CA ASN A 756 -13.51 -7.79 9.99
C ASN A 756 -13.36 -8.02 11.49
N GLY A 757 -12.40 -7.34 12.12
CA GLY A 757 -12.09 -7.45 13.55
C GLY A 757 -11.53 -8.81 13.99
N SER A 758 -11.07 -9.66 13.07
CA SER A 758 -10.45 -10.96 13.40
C SER A 758 -8.99 -10.83 13.87
N LEU A 759 -8.40 -11.98 14.20
CA LEU A 759 -7.07 -12.12 14.78
C LEU A 759 -5.95 -11.58 13.87
N VAL A 760 -5.98 -11.90 12.58
CA VAL A 760 -4.89 -11.58 11.65
C VAL A 760 -4.77 -10.08 11.35
N PRO A 761 -5.86 -9.33 11.06
CA PRO A 761 -5.80 -7.87 10.97
C PRO A 761 -5.26 -7.21 12.26
N ARG A 762 -5.59 -7.75 13.44
CA ARG A 762 -5.03 -7.26 14.71
C ARG A 762 -3.52 -7.52 14.81
N PHE A 763 -3.05 -8.71 14.47
CA PHE A 763 -1.62 -9.04 14.47
C PHE A 763 -0.84 -8.18 13.47
N LEU A 764 -1.35 -8.01 12.24
CA LEU A 764 -0.72 -7.13 11.24
C LEU A 764 -0.72 -5.67 11.67
N GLY A 765 -1.78 -5.18 12.34
CA GLY A 765 -1.80 -3.86 12.96
C GLY A 765 -0.74 -3.70 14.06
N GLN A 766 -0.59 -4.70 14.94
CA GLN A 766 0.43 -4.73 15.99
C GLN A 766 1.85 -4.76 15.40
N ILE A 767 2.10 -5.61 14.40
CA ILE A 767 3.39 -5.69 13.69
C ILE A 767 3.73 -4.35 13.04
N LYS A 768 2.78 -3.73 12.33
CA LYS A 768 2.95 -2.41 11.69
C LYS A 768 3.21 -1.28 12.69
N ALA A 769 2.78 -1.44 13.94
CA ALA A 769 3.07 -0.51 15.04
C ALA A 769 4.40 -0.80 15.78
N GLY A 770 5.14 -1.87 15.40
CA GLY A 770 6.39 -2.28 16.05
C GLY A 770 6.24 -3.31 17.18
N GLY A 771 5.04 -3.88 17.37
CA GLY A 771 4.73 -4.84 18.43
C GLY A 771 4.43 -4.20 19.80
N PRO A 772 4.30 -5.03 20.86
CA PRO A 772 4.30 -6.50 20.84
C PRO A 772 3.07 -7.08 20.14
N VAL A 773 3.19 -8.32 19.67
CA VAL A 773 2.02 -9.11 19.22
C VAL A 773 1.41 -9.82 20.42
N THR A 774 0.10 -9.63 20.66
CA THR A 774 -0.57 -10.14 21.87
C THR A 774 -1.29 -11.46 21.61
N VAL A 775 -0.74 -12.57 22.06
CA VAL A 775 -1.38 -13.90 22.03
C VAL A 775 -2.10 -14.14 23.36
N THR A 776 -3.28 -14.74 23.36
CA THR A 776 -4.03 -14.97 24.61
C THR A 776 -3.41 -16.10 25.45
N HIS A 777 -3.12 -17.25 24.85
CA HIS A 777 -2.46 -18.38 25.53
C HIS A 777 -1.55 -19.17 24.55
N PRO A 778 -0.39 -19.70 24.97
CA PRO A 778 0.54 -20.40 24.05
C PRO A 778 -0.09 -21.59 23.32
N GLU A 779 -0.93 -22.36 24.02
CA GLU A 779 -1.62 -23.53 23.46
C GLU A 779 -2.99 -23.22 22.83
N ILE A 780 -3.36 -21.93 22.65
CA ILE A 780 -4.64 -21.63 22.01
C ILE A 780 -4.61 -22.00 20.51
N ARG A 781 -5.57 -22.84 20.11
CA ARG A 781 -5.70 -23.42 18.78
C ARG A 781 -7.01 -22.99 18.14
N ARG A 782 -7.01 -22.78 16.83
CA ARG A 782 -8.21 -22.43 16.06
C ARG A 782 -8.20 -23.09 14.69
N TYR A 783 -9.39 -23.50 14.26
CA TYR A 783 -9.69 -23.80 12.87
C TYR A 783 -9.61 -22.52 12.03
N PHE A 784 -9.11 -22.64 10.81
CA PHE A 784 -9.12 -21.56 9.81
C PHE A 784 -9.52 -22.08 8.44
N MET A 785 -10.21 -21.23 7.68
CA MET A 785 -10.69 -21.45 6.31
C MET A 785 -10.71 -20.09 5.59
N LEU A 786 -10.66 -20.08 4.26
CA LEU A 786 -10.84 -18.84 3.50
C LEU A 786 -12.30 -18.39 3.51
N ILE A 787 -12.57 -17.08 3.45
CA ILE A 787 -13.94 -16.55 3.34
C ILE A 787 -14.68 -17.11 2.11
N PRO A 788 -14.07 -17.12 0.90
CA PRO A 788 -14.71 -17.72 -0.28
C PRO A 788 -14.95 -19.23 -0.14
N GLU A 789 -14.02 -19.99 0.46
CA GLU A 789 -14.16 -21.44 0.68
C GLU A 789 -15.34 -21.74 1.63
N ALA A 790 -15.46 -20.99 2.73
CA ALA A 790 -16.56 -21.15 3.68
C ALA A 790 -17.92 -20.82 3.05
N VAL A 791 -18.00 -19.76 2.25
CA VAL A 791 -19.24 -19.38 1.55
C VAL A 791 -19.61 -20.40 0.47
N GLN A 792 -18.66 -20.85 -0.34
CA GLN A 792 -18.88 -21.87 -1.36
C GLN A 792 -19.48 -23.14 -0.72
N LEU A 793 -18.91 -23.60 0.40
CA LEU A 793 -19.41 -24.75 1.15
C LEU A 793 -20.80 -24.49 1.79
N VAL A 794 -21.09 -23.29 2.29
CA VAL A 794 -22.45 -22.90 2.74
C VAL A 794 -23.46 -22.97 1.60
N LEU A 795 -23.11 -22.54 0.39
CA LEU A 795 -23.98 -22.62 -0.79
C LEU A 795 -24.21 -24.08 -1.23
N HIS A 796 -23.19 -24.95 -1.19
CA HIS A 796 -23.35 -26.38 -1.47
C HIS A 796 -24.19 -27.11 -0.40
N ALA A 797 -24.06 -26.73 0.87
CA ALA A 797 -24.94 -27.21 1.95
C ALA A 797 -26.39 -26.75 1.72
N ALA A 798 -26.61 -25.50 1.28
CA ALA A 798 -27.92 -24.99 0.92
C ALA A 798 -28.55 -25.79 -0.24
N ALA A 799 -27.78 -26.06 -1.31
CA ALA A 799 -28.23 -26.80 -2.49
C ALA A 799 -28.50 -28.30 -2.25
N SER A 800 -27.98 -28.86 -1.15
CA SER A 800 -28.09 -30.29 -0.79
C SER A 800 -28.84 -30.48 0.54
N GLY A 801 -29.45 -29.42 1.05
CA GLY A 801 -30.01 -29.32 2.39
C GLY A 801 -31.36 -30.02 2.55
N GLN A 802 -31.56 -30.69 3.68
CA GLN A 802 -32.87 -31.17 4.13
C GLN A 802 -33.47 -30.20 5.15
N ASN A 803 -34.81 -30.07 5.19
CA ASN A 803 -35.48 -29.23 6.19
C ASN A 803 -35.16 -29.70 7.62
N GLY A 804 -34.83 -28.77 8.52
CA GLY A 804 -34.32 -29.06 9.86
C GLY A 804 -32.86 -29.56 9.88
N GLY A 805 -32.20 -29.57 8.72
CA GLY A 805 -30.84 -30.06 8.58
C GLY A 805 -29.81 -29.11 9.19
N MET A 806 -29.05 -29.64 10.15
CA MET A 806 -27.85 -29.01 10.69
C MET A 806 -26.62 -29.61 10.02
N TYR A 807 -25.68 -28.77 9.62
CA TYR A 807 -24.47 -29.14 8.91
C TYR A 807 -23.24 -28.49 9.55
N THR A 808 -22.09 -29.15 9.45
CA THR A 808 -20.81 -28.63 9.92
C THR A 808 -19.75 -28.85 8.83
N LEU A 809 -18.90 -27.83 8.60
CA LEU A 809 -17.92 -27.86 7.52
C LEU A 809 -16.62 -28.56 7.95
N GLU A 810 -15.94 -29.21 7.00
CA GLU A 810 -14.64 -29.80 7.23
C GLU A 810 -13.56 -28.72 7.37
N MET A 811 -13.32 -28.30 8.61
CA MET A 811 -12.40 -27.23 8.93
C MET A 811 -10.91 -27.65 8.98
N GLY A 812 -10.58 -28.91 8.64
CA GLY A 812 -9.23 -29.50 8.68
C GLY A 812 -8.48 -29.31 10.01
N ASP A 813 -7.14 -29.34 9.98
CA ASP A 813 -6.33 -29.19 11.20
C ASP A 813 -6.50 -27.84 11.93
N GLN A 814 -6.42 -27.89 13.26
CA GLN A 814 -6.36 -26.69 14.11
C GLN A 814 -4.94 -26.10 14.19
N ILE A 815 -4.80 -24.84 13.79
CA ILE A 815 -3.53 -24.10 13.81
C ILE A 815 -3.36 -23.44 15.20
N LYS A 816 -2.14 -23.51 15.77
CA LYS A 816 -1.78 -22.72 16.97
C LYS A 816 -1.70 -21.24 16.62
N VAL A 817 -2.35 -20.40 17.42
CA VAL A 817 -2.29 -18.93 17.26
C VAL A 817 -0.88 -18.38 17.44
N LEU A 818 -0.07 -18.99 18.31
CA LEU A 818 1.34 -18.62 18.50
C LEU A 818 2.17 -18.81 17.23
N ASP A 819 1.96 -19.92 16.51
CA ASP A 819 2.72 -20.21 15.28
C ASP A 819 2.24 -19.33 14.11
N MET A 820 0.94 -19.03 14.05
CA MET A 820 0.39 -18.01 13.15
C MET A 820 0.99 -16.62 13.42
N ALA A 821 1.11 -16.21 14.69
CA ALA A 821 1.74 -14.94 15.07
C ALA A 821 3.20 -14.88 14.60
N ARG A 822 3.98 -15.93 14.89
CA ARG A 822 5.39 -16.05 14.46
C ARG A 822 5.53 -16.02 12.94
N ASN A 823 4.63 -16.67 12.20
CA ASN A 823 4.67 -16.65 10.74
C ASN A 823 4.33 -15.27 10.18
N LEU A 824 3.31 -14.58 10.69
CA LEU A 824 2.97 -13.22 10.25
C LEU A 824 4.10 -12.20 10.52
N ILE A 825 4.81 -12.34 11.64
CA ILE A 825 6.01 -11.53 11.93
C ILE A 825 7.10 -11.78 10.87
N ARG A 826 7.41 -13.05 10.56
CA ARG A 826 8.39 -13.44 9.51
C ARG A 826 8.00 -12.92 8.13
N LEU A 827 6.73 -13.08 7.73
CA LEU A 827 6.23 -12.59 6.44
C LEU A 827 6.26 -11.07 6.32
N SER A 828 6.21 -10.35 7.45
CA SER A 828 6.36 -8.90 7.52
C SER A 828 7.83 -8.44 7.48
N GLY A 829 8.78 -9.37 7.33
CA GLY A 829 10.22 -9.08 7.22
C GLY A 829 10.98 -9.00 8.55
N PHE A 830 10.34 -9.35 9.68
CA PHE A 830 10.92 -9.25 11.02
C PHE A 830 11.23 -10.61 11.65
N VAL A 831 12.14 -10.64 12.61
CA VAL A 831 12.45 -11.83 13.41
C VAL A 831 11.53 -11.92 14.65
N PRO A 832 10.71 -12.98 14.79
CA PRO A 832 9.87 -13.16 15.98
C PRO A 832 10.69 -13.37 17.24
N ASP A 833 10.17 -12.86 18.36
CA ASP A 833 10.78 -12.96 19.70
C ASP A 833 12.14 -12.24 19.86
N GLU A 834 12.80 -11.83 18.76
CA GLU A 834 13.99 -10.96 18.73
C GLU A 834 13.64 -9.49 18.44
N GLU A 835 12.99 -9.20 17.30
CA GLU A 835 12.69 -7.83 16.84
C GLU A 835 11.25 -7.42 17.17
N ILE A 836 10.31 -8.36 17.07
CA ILE A 836 8.92 -8.18 17.48
C ILE A 836 8.59 -9.21 18.56
N PRO A 837 8.50 -8.79 19.84
CA PRO A 837 8.20 -9.69 20.94
C PRO A 837 6.74 -10.14 20.93
N ILE A 838 6.50 -11.41 21.29
CA ILE A 838 5.17 -11.97 21.50
C ILE A 838 4.87 -11.96 23.01
N VAL A 839 3.76 -11.37 23.40
CA VAL A 839 3.33 -11.25 24.81
C VAL A 839 2.05 -12.04 25.04
N PHE A 840 2.06 -12.89 26.07
CA PHE A 840 0.88 -13.63 26.51
C PHE A 840 0.01 -12.77 27.44
N VAL A 841 -1.26 -12.58 27.05
CA VAL A 841 -2.21 -11.68 27.76
C VAL A 841 -3.29 -12.40 28.57
N GLY A 842 -3.24 -13.74 28.62
CA GLY A 842 -4.26 -14.58 29.24
C GLY A 842 -5.45 -14.88 28.32
N LEU A 843 -6.21 -15.93 28.67
CA LEU A 843 -7.52 -16.18 28.06
C LEU A 843 -8.51 -15.10 28.51
N ARG A 844 -9.42 -14.71 27.61
CA ARG A 844 -10.51 -13.78 27.92
C ARG A 844 -11.74 -14.58 28.39
N PRO A 845 -12.66 -13.98 29.18
CA PRO A 845 -13.86 -14.69 29.62
C PRO A 845 -14.63 -15.33 28.45
N GLY A 846 -14.92 -16.62 28.59
CA GLY A 846 -15.64 -17.42 27.59
C GLY A 846 -14.82 -17.86 26.36
N GLU A 847 -13.50 -17.63 26.34
CA GLU A 847 -12.61 -18.01 25.23
C GLU A 847 -11.95 -19.39 25.43
N LYS A 848 -12.48 -20.43 24.75
CA LYS A 848 -11.91 -21.79 24.80
C LYS A 848 -10.45 -21.85 24.33
N LEU A 849 -9.67 -22.79 24.88
CA LEU A 849 -8.34 -23.15 24.35
C LEU A 849 -8.42 -23.71 22.93
N SER A 850 -9.38 -24.59 22.67
CA SER A 850 -9.70 -25.17 21.36
C SER A 850 -11.20 -25.14 21.14
N GLU A 851 -11.64 -24.91 19.90
CA GLU A 851 -13.06 -24.94 19.54
C GLU A 851 -13.46 -26.37 19.13
N GLU A 852 -14.75 -26.66 19.19
CA GLU A 852 -15.36 -27.97 18.87
C GLU A 852 -16.31 -27.78 17.68
N LEU A 853 -16.41 -28.77 16.78
CA LEU A 853 -17.30 -28.69 15.60
C LEU A 853 -18.66 -29.36 15.82
N VAL A 854 -18.76 -30.23 16.84
CA VAL A 854 -19.92 -31.08 17.18
C VAL A 854 -19.92 -31.32 18.71
N GLY A 855 -21.12 -31.32 19.31
CA GLY A 855 -21.32 -31.50 20.75
C GLY A 855 -21.11 -32.94 21.24
N SER A 856 -21.10 -33.12 22.56
CA SER A 856 -20.98 -34.46 23.18
C SER A 856 -22.25 -35.31 23.07
N ASP A 857 -23.37 -34.67 22.73
CA ASP A 857 -24.70 -35.23 22.48
C ASP A 857 -25.06 -35.30 20.98
N GLU A 858 -24.14 -34.88 20.10
CA GLU A 858 -24.31 -34.79 18.65
C GLU A 858 -23.35 -35.77 17.92
N THR A 859 -23.69 -36.16 16.69
CA THR A 859 -22.92 -37.08 15.85
C THR A 859 -22.76 -36.57 14.41
N ILE A 860 -21.76 -37.08 13.70
CA ILE A 860 -21.41 -36.71 12.32
C ILE A 860 -21.84 -37.80 11.36
N GLU A 861 -22.50 -37.40 10.27
CA GLU A 861 -22.76 -38.23 9.09
C GLU A 861 -22.26 -37.54 7.81
N GLU A 862 -21.95 -38.31 6.77
CA GLU A 862 -21.67 -37.74 5.45
C GLU A 862 -22.91 -37.06 4.87
N SER A 863 -22.75 -35.87 4.29
CA SER A 863 -23.87 -35.14 3.65
C SER A 863 -24.17 -35.60 2.22
N GLY A 864 -23.31 -36.44 1.63
CA GLY A 864 -23.25 -36.67 0.18
C GLY A 864 -22.43 -35.63 -0.60
N VAL A 865 -21.93 -34.57 0.07
CA VAL A 865 -21.02 -33.57 -0.51
C VAL A 865 -19.70 -33.55 0.24
N SER A 866 -18.58 -33.55 -0.50
CA SER A 866 -17.22 -33.48 0.06
C SER A 866 -17.00 -32.19 0.88
N LYS A 867 -16.23 -32.29 1.96
CA LYS A 867 -16.01 -31.25 2.98
C LYS A 867 -17.25 -30.75 3.74
N ILE A 868 -18.41 -31.41 3.60
CA ILE A 868 -19.65 -31.04 4.30
C ILE A 868 -20.20 -32.27 5.03
N PHE A 869 -20.42 -32.13 6.33
CA PHE A 869 -21.05 -33.19 7.14
C PHE A 869 -22.41 -32.75 7.66
N ARG A 870 -23.32 -33.71 7.80
CA ARG A 870 -24.59 -33.52 8.52
C ARG A 870 -24.35 -33.79 10.00
N VAL A 871 -24.93 -32.95 10.86
CA VAL A 871 -24.99 -33.18 12.30
C VAL A 871 -26.33 -33.86 12.62
N ARG A 872 -26.30 -34.92 13.42
CA ARG A 872 -27.49 -35.56 14.03
C ARG A 872 -27.33 -35.63 15.55
N GLY A 873 -28.40 -36.03 16.24
CA GLY A 873 -28.45 -35.99 17.70
C GLY A 873 -28.68 -34.57 18.23
N GLY A 874 -28.30 -34.34 19.48
CA GLY A 874 -28.66 -33.16 20.25
C GLY A 874 -30.06 -33.24 20.84
N TRP A 875 -30.28 -32.57 21.97
CA TRP A 875 -31.62 -32.33 22.50
C TRP A 875 -32.34 -31.24 21.71
N ILE A 876 -33.44 -31.60 21.06
CA ILE A 876 -34.39 -30.67 20.42
C ILE A 876 -35.60 -30.56 21.36
N PRO A 877 -35.91 -29.38 21.92
CA PRO A 877 -37.08 -29.18 22.77
C PRO A 877 -38.37 -29.08 21.94
N ASP A 878 -39.53 -29.03 22.61
CA ASP A 878 -40.79 -28.70 21.95
C ASP A 878 -40.80 -27.24 21.45
N ARG A 879 -41.56 -26.97 20.37
CA ARG A 879 -41.66 -25.62 19.78
C ARG A 879 -42.23 -24.59 20.75
N LEU A 880 -43.27 -24.93 21.52
CA LEU A 880 -43.89 -24.02 22.49
C LEU A 880 -42.91 -23.67 23.61
N PHE A 881 -42.17 -24.68 24.12
CA PHE A 881 -41.15 -24.47 25.15
C PHE A 881 -40.03 -23.52 24.68
N VAL A 882 -39.56 -23.65 23.43
CA VAL A 882 -38.58 -22.70 22.86
C VAL A 882 -39.18 -21.31 22.67
N GLU A 883 -40.43 -21.20 22.21
CA GLU A 883 -41.11 -19.91 22.04
C GLU A 883 -41.35 -19.19 23.40
N GLU A 884 -41.66 -19.92 24.48
CA GLU A 884 -41.80 -19.41 25.85
C GLU A 884 -40.45 -18.92 26.43
N GLU A 885 -39.40 -19.75 26.44
CA GLU A 885 -38.09 -19.40 26.98
C GLU A 885 -37.43 -18.26 26.17
N VAL A 886 -37.60 -18.23 24.84
CA VAL A 886 -37.15 -17.11 23.99
C VAL A 886 -37.91 -15.82 24.31
N THR A 887 -39.22 -15.89 24.57
CA THR A 887 -40.02 -14.72 24.96
C THR A 887 -39.55 -14.15 26.30
N GLU A 888 -39.22 -15.00 27.28
CA GLU A 888 -38.66 -14.56 28.57
C GLU A 888 -37.23 -14.00 28.42
N LEU A 889 -36.38 -14.61 27.57
CA LEU A 889 -35.06 -14.04 27.24
C LEU A 889 -35.16 -12.65 26.60
N GLU A 890 -36.10 -12.46 25.66
CA GLU A 890 -36.37 -11.15 25.05
C GLU A 890 -36.89 -10.14 26.08
N ARG A 891 -37.76 -10.55 27.00
CA ARG A 891 -38.26 -9.70 28.09
C ARG A 891 -37.11 -9.27 29.02
N LEU A 892 -36.26 -10.21 29.43
CA LEU A 892 -35.10 -9.98 30.30
C LEU A 892 -34.07 -9.06 29.62
N ALA A 893 -33.79 -9.26 28.34
CA ALA A 893 -32.87 -8.42 27.57
C ALA A 893 -33.44 -7.01 27.33
N SER A 894 -34.75 -6.89 27.11
CA SER A 894 -35.45 -5.60 26.94
C SER A 894 -35.53 -4.80 28.25
N ALA A 895 -35.75 -5.48 29.38
CA ALA A 895 -35.67 -4.91 30.71
C ALA A 895 -34.22 -4.62 31.18
N ASN A 896 -33.21 -4.96 30.36
CA ASN A 896 -31.79 -4.86 30.65
C ASN A 896 -31.38 -5.57 31.97
N GLN A 897 -31.78 -6.84 32.11
CA GLN A 897 -31.58 -7.67 33.31
C GLN A 897 -30.52 -8.77 33.07
N PRO A 898 -29.23 -8.42 32.84
CA PRO A 898 -28.24 -9.35 32.29
C PRO A 898 -27.94 -10.56 33.18
N LEU A 899 -27.89 -10.40 34.51
CA LEU A 899 -27.67 -11.51 35.45
C LEU A 899 -28.78 -12.56 35.37
N GLN A 900 -30.04 -12.12 35.32
CA GLN A 900 -31.21 -12.99 35.23
C GLN A 900 -31.30 -13.64 33.84
N MET A 901 -30.95 -12.89 32.78
CA MET A 901 -30.87 -13.37 31.40
C MET A 901 -29.79 -14.44 31.21
N VAL A 902 -28.59 -14.27 31.78
CA VAL A 902 -27.52 -15.28 31.74
C VAL A 902 -27.87 -16.50 32.59
N SER A 903 -28.52 -16.31 33.75
CA SER A 903 -29.05 -17.41 34.55
C SER A 903 -30.16 -18.20 33.83
N HIS A 904 -30.99 -17.52 33.04
CA HIS A 904 -31.97 -18.16 32.15
C HIS A 904 -31.27 -18.94 31.02
N LEU A 905 -30.22 -18.39 30.38
CA LEU A 905 -29.41 -19.13 29.40
C LEU A 905 -28.77 -20.40 30.00
N CYS A 906 -28.31 -20.39 31.26
CA CYS A 906 -27.84 -21.61 31.95
C CYS A 906 -28.93 -22.69 32.10
N ARG A 907 -30.23 -22.32 32.17
CA ARG A 907 -31.34 -23.28 32.26
C ARG A 907 -31.74 -23.81 30.89
N LEU A 908 -31.91 -22.91 29.92
CA LEU A 908 -32.28 -23.27 28.54
C LEU A 908 -31.19 -24.09 27.84
N LEU A 909 -29.91 -23.88 28.17
CA LEU A 909 -28.78 -24.59 27.57
C LEU A 909 -27.94 -25.29 28.66
N PRO A 910 -28.24 -26.56 29.03
CA PRO A 910 -27.47 -27.30 30.04
C PRO A 910 -25.99 -27.52 29.73
N SER A 911 -25.57 -27.34 28.46
CA SER A 911 -24.17 -27.35 28.02
C SER A 911 -23.50 -25.96 28.05
N PHE A 912 -24.24 -24.88 28.29
CA PHE A 912 -23.68 -23.55 28.48
C PHE A 912 -22.99 -23.44 29.85
N ARG A 913 -21.68 -23.18 29.84
CA ARG A 913 -20.88 -23.01 31.06
C ARG A 913 -20.12 -21.69 31.00
N PRO A 914 -20.66 -20.58 31.54
CA PRO A 914 -19.90 -19.36 31.71
C PRO A 914 -18.73 -19.63 32.68
N GLU A 915 -17.50 -19.34 32.27
CA GLU A 915 -16.31 -19.66 33.05
C GLU A 915 -16.14 -18.77 34.29
N ASP A 916 -15.63 -19.36 35.37
CA ASP A 916 -15.10 -18.63 36.52
C ASP A 916 -13.58 -18.46 36.39
N VAL A 917 -13.11 -17.21 36.36
CA VAL A 917 -11.70 -16.85 36.10
C VAL A 917 -10.84 -16.95 37.38
N SER A 918 -11.34 -17.62 38.42
CA SER A 918 -10.72 -17.72 39.75
C SER A 918 -9.46 -18.61 39.81
N SER A 919 -9.22 -19.43 38.80
CA SER A 919 -8.19 -20.48 38.80
C SER A 919 -6.81 -20.07 38.21
N VAL A 920 -6.73 -18.97 37.45
CA VAL A 920 -5.55 -18.67 36.60
C VAL A 920 -4.63 -17.59 37.19
N SER A 921 -5.09 -16.77 38.13
CA SER A 921 -4.42 -15.53 38.54
C SER A 921 -3.27 -15.65 39.56
N ARG A 922 -2.65 -16.83 39.73
CA ARG A 922 -1.55 -17.05 40.70
C ARG A 922 -0.12 -16.92 40.15
N SER A 923 0.05 -16.57 38.87
CA SER A 923 1.39 -16.39 38.27
C SER A 923 1.40 -15.28 37.21
N GLY A 924 1.63 -14.02 37.64
CA GLY A 924 1.78 -12.88 36.74
C GLY A 924 1.46 -11.55 37.43
N GLY A 925 2.47 -10.80 37.85
CA GLY A 925 2.30 -9.54 38.59
C GLY A 925 2.01 -8.34 37.69
N HIS A 926 0.79 -8.24 37.17
CA HIS A 926 0.25 -7.02 36.53
C HIS A 926 -1.20 -6.81 37.00
N GLU A 927 -1.56 -5.56 37.31
CA GLU A 927 -2.92 -5.21 37.71
C GLU A 927 -3.87 -5.30 36.50
N PRO A 928 -5.05 -5.94 36.64
CA PRO A 928 -6.05 -5.95 35.58
C PRO A 928 -6.73 -4.58 35.45
N GLY A 929 -7.05 -4.21 34.21
CA GLY A 929 -7.88 -3.05 33.90
C GLY A 929 -9.35 -3.19 34.39
N PRO A 930 -10.24 -2.24 34.04
CA PRO A 930 -11.57 -2.12 34.63
C PRO A 930 -12.38 -3.43 34.60
N ILE A 931 -12.98 -3.73 35.75
CA ILE A 931 -13.51 -5.04 36.11
C ILE A 931 -14.65 -5.45 35.17
N LEU A 932 -14.46 -6.54 34.43
CA LEU A 932 -15.54 -7.22 33.72
C LEU A 932 -16.54 -7.85 34.71
N PRO A 933 -17.86 -7.82 34.43
CA PRO A 933 -18.83 -8.55 35.23
C PRO A 933 -18.48 -10.04 35.30
N ARG A 934 -18.55 -10.63 36.49
CA ARG A 934 -18.31 -12.07 36.70
C ARG A 934 -19.64 -12.81 36.66
N TRP A 935 -19.88 -13.57 35.60
CA TRP A 935 -21.13 -14.30 35.40
C TRP A 935 -21.23 -15.62 36.21
N ALA A 936 -20.12 -16.11 36.77
CA ALA A 936 -20.05 -17.39 37.48
C ALA A 936 -21.02 -17.51 38.69
N ASP A 937 -21.26 -16.42 39.41
CA ASP A 937 -22.17 -16.40 40.56
C ASP A 937 -23.67 -16.31 40.19
N ALA A 938 -24.03 -16.32 38.89
CA ALA A 938 -25.41 -16.20 38.39
C ALA A 938 -26.27 -17.48 38.57
N GLY A 939 -26.13 -18.15 39.72
CA GLY A 939 -26.94 -19.30 40.13
C GLY A 939 -26.55 -20.64 39.52
N CYS A 940 -25.63 -20.69 38.55
CA CYS A 940 -25.29 -21.92 37.80
C CYS A 940 -24.40 -22.92 38.58
N ARG A 941 -24.59 -23.04 39.91
CA ARG A 941 -24.04 -24.15 40.71
C ARG A 941 -24.83 -25.42 40.38
N ALA A 942 -24.13 -26.46 39.94
CA ALA A 942 -24.76 -27.70 39.50
C ALA A 942 -25.61 -28.35 40.61
N HIS A 943 -26.94 -28.34 40.44
CA HIS A 943 -27.82 -29.21 41.23
C HIS A 943 -27.49 -30.68 40.89
N GLY A 944 -27.16 -31.45 41.93
CA GLY A 944 -26.85 -32.87 41.79
C GLY A 944 -28.04 -33.67 41.27
N ARG A 945 -27.74 -34.83 40.68
CA ARG A 945 -28.73 -35.80 40.18
C ARG A 945 -29.83 -36.08 41.24
N PRO A 946 -31.11 -36.22 40.85
CA PRO A 946 -32.11 -36.78 41.75
C PRO A 946 -31.74 -38.24 42.08
N ALA A 947 -31.35 -38.49 43.31
CA ALA A 947 -31.06 -39.84 43.78
C ALA A 947 -32.35 -40.64 43.90
N ARG A 948 -32.39 -41.87 43.36
CA ARG A 948 -33.47 -42.82 43.64
C ARG A 948 -33.39 -43.25 45.11
N SER A 949 -34.55 -43.43 45.73
CA SER A 949 -34.68 -43.76 47.15
C SER A 949 -34.21 -45.18 47.48
N ALA A 950 -33.23 -45.27 48.37
CA ALA A 950 -32.93 -46.45 49.20
C ALA A 950 -32.32 -45.95 50.51
N ALA A 951 -32.89 -46.33 51.66
CA ALA A 951 -32.48 -45.84 52.96
C ALA A 951 -31.70 -46.90 53.75
N VAL A 952 -30.51 -46.53 54.25
CA VAL A 952 -29.75 -47.24 55.29
C VAL A 952 -29.15 -46.21 56.26
N PHE A 953 -28.97 -46.60 57.51
CA PHE A 953 -28.62 -45.76 58.67
C PHE A 953 -27.10 -45.61 58.90
N VAL A 954 -26.74 -44.89 60.00
CA VAL A 954 -25.44 -44.83 60.71
C VAL A 954 -24.39 -43.88 60.11
N ASP A 955 -23.60 -43.09 60.86
CA ASP A 955 -23.80 -42.36 62.14
C ASP A 955 -22.73 -41.22 62.22
N ARG A 956 -22.86 -40.33 63.20
CA ARG A 956 -22.03 -39.15 63.48
C ARG A 956 -20.58 -39.49 63.88
N ARG A 957 -19.63 -38.65 63.42
CA ARG A 957 -18.94 -37.73 64.34
C ARG A 957 -18.21 -36.56 63.65
N ASP A 958 -17.94 -35.55 64.46
CA ASP A 958 -17.32 -34.25 64.11
C ASP A 958 -15.89 -34.19 64.73
N PRO A 959 -15.19 -33.05 64.89
CA PRO A 959 -13.94 -32.81 64.15
C PRO A 959 -12.69 -32.77 65.04
N ASN A 960 -11.49 -32.80 64.43
CA ASN A 960 -10.33 -32.15 65.04
C ASN A 960 -9.18 -31.77 64.08
N GLN A 961 -8.41 -30.80 64.56
CA GLN A 961 -7.29 -30.06 63.96
C GLN A 961 -5.95 -30.85 63.92
N PRO A 962 -4.82 -30.31 63.41
CA PRO A 962 -4.61 -29.52 62.17
C PRO A 962 -3.32 -29.91 61.38
N SER A 963 -3.12 -29.21 60.25
CA SER A 963 -1.84 -28.87 59.57
C SER A 963 -0.48 -29.43 60.04
N GLN A 964 0.34 -29.88 59.07
CA GLN A 964 1.70 -29.36 58.87
C GLN A 964 2.28 -29.70 57.46
N VAL A 965 3.34 -28.98 57.06
CA VAL A 965 4.06 -29.13 55.77
C VAL A 965 5.56 -29.14 56.06
N PRO A 966 6.34 -30.03 55.41
CA PRO A 966 7.73 -29.69 55.07
C PRO A 966 8.14 -30.09 53.63
N THR A 967 8.42 -29.05 52.84
CA THR A 967 9.60 -28.90 51.96
C THR A 967 10.41 -30.11 51.44
N GLY A 968 10.51 -30.22 50.11
CA GLY A 968 11.75 -29.88 49.40
C GLY A 968 12.76 -30.97 48.99
N GLY A 969 13.54 -30.66 47.94
CA GLY A 969 14.73 -31.41 47.51
C GLY A 969 14.53 -32.35 46.29
N GLY A 970 15.47 -32.31 45.33
CA GLY A 970 15.49 -33.20 44.16
C GLY A 970 16.88 -33.27 43.52
N ARG A 971 17.09 -34.20 42.56
CA ARG A 971 18.32 -34.34 41.75
C ARG A 971 18.04 -35.02 40.39
N ARG A 972 19.07 -35.17 39.54
CA ARG A 972 19.01 -35.48 38.09
C ARG A 972 19.62 -36.87 37.74
N LEU A 973 19.74 -37.12 36.42
CA LEU A 973 20.38 -38.23 35.68
C LEU A 973 19.52 -39.48 35.45
N THR A 974 19.73 -40.31 34.40
CA THR A 974 19.76 -40.10 32.92
C THR A 974 20.04 -41.47 32.22
N ASP A 975 19.55 -41.63 30.99
CA ASP A 975 20.02 -42.55 29.92
C ASP A 975 19.76 -44.09 29.96
N ILE A 976 19.96 -44.70 28.78
CA ILE A 976 20.20 -46.12 28.42
C ILE A 976 19.02 -47.07 28.06
N ILE A 977 18.68 -47.08 26.75
CA ILE A 977 18.65 -48.23 25.80
C ILE A 977 18.08 -49.62 26.26
N GLY A 978 16.86 -49.98 25.81
CA GLY A 978 16.63 -50.76 24.57
C GLY A 978 16.43 -52.30 24.56
N VAL A 979 15.28 -52.74 23.98
CA VAL A 979 14.96 -54.01 23.22
C VAL A 979 15.19 -55.40 23.90
N PRO A 980 14.68 -56.53 23.34
CA PRO A 980 13.54 -56.78 22.43
C PRO A 980 12.41 -57.61 23.10
N VAL A 981 11.32 -58.00 22.44
CA VAL A 981 11.06 -59.35 21.82
C VAL A 981 9.53 -59.41 21.54
N ASP A 982 8.97 -59.96 20.46
CA ASP A 982 9.55 -60.40 19.18
C ASP A 982 8.54 -60.36 18.01
N ARG A 983 9.06 -60.66 16.82
CA ARG A 983 8.49 -61.40 15.65
C ARG A 983 7.06 -61.97 15.71
N ASP A 984 6.38 -61.92 14.55
CA ASP A 984 6.09 -63.12 13.75
C ASP A 984 6.13 -62.76 12.24
N GLU A 985 6.21 -63.75 11.34
CA GLU A 985 6.45 -63.63 9.87
C GLU A 985 5.41 -64.48 9.08
N PRO A 986 5.41 -64.61 7.72
CA PRO A 986 6.04 -63.81 6.66
C PRO A 986 5.13 -63.48 5.42
N VAL A 987 5.65 -62.62 4.53
CA VAL A 987 5.53 -62.60 3.04
C VAL A 987 4.19 -62.96 2.34
N GLY A 988 3.71 -62.01 1.52
CA GLY A 988 2.79 -62.26 0.40
C GLY A 988 2.97 -61.24 -0.73
N THR A 989 3.22 -61.68 -1.97
CA THR A 989 3.63 -60.80 -3.10
C THR A 989 2.52 -60.45 -4.08
N ALA A 990 2.51 -59.16 -4.50
CA ALA A 990 2.10 -58.63 -5.80
C ALA A 990 0.64 -58.79 -6.28
N ALA A 991 -0.06 -57.66 -6.41
CA ALA A 991 -0.51 -57.12 -7.71
C ALA A 991 -1.23 -55.75 -7.55
N LYS A 992 -0.90 -54.79 -8.45
CA LYS A 992 -1.69 -53.62 -8.93
C LYS A 992 -2.43 -52.74 -7.88
N SER A 993 -2.38 -51.42 -7.95
CA SER A 993 -2.07 -50.51 -9.08
C SER A 993 -1.16 -49.36 -8.67
#